data_AF-A0A8C1GKP3-F1
#
_entry.id   AF-A0A8C1GKP3-F1
#
_cell.length_a   1.000
_cell.length_b   1.000
_cell.length_c   1.000
_cell.angle_alpha   90.00
_cell.angle_beta   90.00
_cell.angle_gamma   90.00
#
_symmetry.space_group_name_H-M   'P 1'
#
loop_
_entity.id
_entity.type
_entity.pdbx_description
1 polymer ?
#
loop_
_entity_poly.entity_id
_entity_poly.type
_entity_poly.pdbx_seq_one_letter_code
_entity_poly.pdbx_strand_id
1 'polypeptide(L)'
;MFFLLPSTEPLPPENLQIKNGATSVRLKWTDPIADDKIKHSFRVIYSNEAHTIESFLTKEREANVLSLQPGTEYAFSVYTSVLELGKFSDDDQTAHSFTSLLWLFLRKLMMVNSSARSIKCASKGNSEKCEEKSINMIEESTDFNDNQESINPLDLITALFHCADPFLQQEMALKMSMCQFAVPLLLPNCDTKECTLMLWALRDITKQFRFHGLEENSIVLTDLPLISFVRLGKNPNLSKSEFLNKILSSKQQNYDTFICNGLVEMSWYLPRGEKKIDIFKDPVAMANLRGNISDFEVQFAFLSQTSSAVFLFCDDLDSNQTFLNFLQLSSKLVLICTTNDHTSRDNLKQRLAQMKLKTYSVILKDGKMNDAEFVAKLKKTVAEIVASSIKLSLEKMSMIATDLGIQVDENNTICQNAKERAERITRDIENIPDYKMKELPLQGKPWKEISKLEKEMCRLKKARKQNIEHYMSELKCQIQNLRMEQGNHRMNEAIHQFISGCCSNEQLYFLKWMKITLDSLTRKHLSRIQEQYRDACQNPKEDKERLRELDNQIASSSLGIQHFMRELSQLYESAHFQGNWNHSSLKKLPELCAQLMLNGFPLELIDGDASNIPLRWIGDVLSALNKLTTPHNRIRVVTVLGVQSSGKSTLLNTMFGVQFAVSSGRCTRGAFMLLIGVSEEFRSELLCDYILIIDTEGLKSLELAKLADSYEHDNELATLVVGLSDITIVNISMENATEMKDTLQIVVHAFLHMKEIGKRPCCHFVHQNTAEVAVHEKKARERKMFLQQLDEMTQAAAKMEKRGNKKKFTDILEYKIDGNNWYIPGLWLGTPPMAPVNTGYSEELVIPSDALNASLALNNSNPSEFIDCFKSS
;
A
#
# COMPACT_ATOMS: atom_id res chain seq x y z
N MET A 1 4.41 -15.45 -12.30
CA MET A 1 4.60 -14.19 -11.52
C MET A 1 3.40 -14.04 -10.61
N PHE A 2 3.61 -13.70 -9.33
CA PHE A 2 2.59 -13.75 -8.28
C PHE A 2 2.23 -12.33 -7.82
N PHE A 3 1.01 -11.87 -8.04
CA PHE A 3 0.51 -10.62 -7.45
C PHE A 3 -0.89 -10.82 -6.90
N LEU A 4 -1.15 -10.25 -5.72
CA LEU A 4 -2.50 -9.83 -5.39
C LEU A 4 -2.92 -8.77 -6.41
N LEU A 5 -3.88 -9.15 -7.25
CA LEU A 5 -4.75 -8.15 -7.82
C LEU A 5 -5.62 -7.63 -6.66
N PRO A 6 -5.68 -6.32 -6.41
CA PRO A 6 -6.80 -5.77 -5.67
C PRO A 6 -8.03 -6.16 -6.49
N SER A 7 -8.86 -7.03 -5.90
CA SER A 7 -10.10 -7.47 -6.53
C SER A 7 -10.94 -6.25 -6.80
N THR A 8 -11.31 -6.02 -8.07
CA THR A 8 -12.53 -5.25 -8.34
C THR A 8 -13.67 -5.94 -7.60
N GLU A 9 -14.62 -5.20 -7.03
CA GLU A 9 -15.86 -5.78 -6.51
C GLU A 9 -16.40 -6.65 -7.64
N PRO A 10 -16.37 -7.98 -7.47
CA PRO A 10 -16.82 -8.84 -8.53
C PRO A 10 -18.32 -8.58 -8.66
N LEU A 11 -18.77 -8.36 -9.90
CA LEU A 11 -20.16 -8.04 -10.19
C LEU A 11 -21.09 -8.95 -9.37
N PRO A 12 -22.10 -8.37 -8.70
CA PRO A 12 -22.99 -9.15 -7.85
C PRO A 12 -23.70 -10.21 -8.70
N PRO A 13 -23.96 -11.39 -8.13
CA PRO A 13 -24.74 -12.42 -8.83
C PRO A 13 -26.11 -11.86 -9.22
N GLU A 14 -26.53 -12.14 -10.45
CA GLU A 14 -27.78 -11.63 -11.00
C GLU A 14 -28.95 -12.58 -10.69
N ASN A 15 -30.19 -12.06 -10.78
CA ASN A 15 -31.42 -12.86 -10.72
C ASN A 15 -31.52 -13.78 -9.47
N LEU A 16 -31.17 -13.27 -8.29
CA LEU A 16 -31.30 -14.02 -7.04
C LEU A 16 -32.76 -14.43 -6.79
N GLN A 17 -33.03 -15.73 -6.82
CA GLN A 17 -34.30 -16.38 -6.55
C GLN A 17 -34.25 -17.08 -5.20
N ILE A 18 -35.32 -16.94 -4.43
CA ILE A 18 -35.46 -17.52 -3.10
C ILE A 18 -36.63 -18.49 -3.10
N LYS A 19 -36.40 -19.73 -2.67
CA LYS A 19 -37.45 -20.74 -2.46
C LYS A 19 -37.44 -21.20 -1.01
N ASN A 20 -38.52 -20.87 -0.30
CA ASN A 20 -38.67 -21.15 1.12
C ASN A 20 -39.18 -22.59 1.36
N GLY A 21 -38.55 -23.28 2.30
CA GLY A 21 -39.04 -24.50 2.94
C GLY A 21 -39.32 -24.24 4.43
N ALA A 22 -39.82 -25.26 5.15
CA ALA A 22 -40.20 -25.11 6.56
C ALA A 22 -39.01 -24.83 7.50
N THR A 23 -37.84 -25.39 7.19
CA THR A 23 -36.60 -25.27 7.99
C THR A 23 -35.37 -25.02 7.11
N SER A 24 -35.58 -24.59 5.87
CA SER A 24 -34.52 -24.43 4.87
C SER A 24 -34.89 -23.38 3.85
N VAL A 25 -33.89 -22.72 3.28
CA VAL A 25 -34.05 -21.80 2.15
C VAL A 25 -33.12 -22.24 1.03
N ARG A 26 -33.67 -22.40 -0.19
CA ARG A 26 -32.86 -22.58 -1.39
C ARG A 26 -32.70 -21.23 -2.09
N LEU A 27 -31.47 -20.81 -2.26
CA LEU A 27 -31.06 -19.64 -3.03
C LEU A 27 -30.55 -20.10 -4.39
N LYS A 28 -30.90 -19.39 -5.46
CA LYS A 28 -30.40 -19.64 -6.81
C LYS A 28 -30.13 -18.30 -7.49
N TRP A 29 -29.05 -18.20 -8.27
CA TRP A 29 -28.69 -16.97 -8.97
C TRP A 29 -28.05 -17.30 -10.33
N THR A 30 -27.72 -16.27 -11.10
CA THR A 30 -26.96 -16.38 -12.34
C THR A 30 -25.60 -15.72 -12.20
N ASP A 31 -24.63 -16.20 -12.97
CA ASP A 31 -23.31 -15.59 -13.01
C ASP A 31 -23.42 -14.16 -13.50
N PRO A 32 -22.63 -13.24 -12.94
CA PRO A 32 -22.64 -11.84 -13.36
C PRO A 32 -22.11 -11.62 -14.78
N ILE A 33 -21.33 -12.57 -15.31
CA ILE A 33 -20.81 -12.53 -16.67
C ILE A 33 -21.06 -13.89 -17.31
N ALA A 34 -21.76 -13.91 -18.45
CA ALA A 34 -22.02 -15.11 -19.24
C ALA A 34 -20.81 -15.48 -20.14
N ASP A 35 -19.61 -15.57 -19.56
CA ASP A 35 -18.41 -16.09 -20.23
C ASP A 35 -17.93 -17.33 -19.48
N ASP A 36 -18.08 -18.50 -20.12
CA ASP A 36 -17.73 -19.82 -19.55
C ASP A 36 -16.24 -19.95 -19.20
N LYS A 37 -15.39 -18.99 -19.60
CA LYS A 37 -13.97 -18.93 -19.21
C LYS A 37 -13.75 -18.31 -17.83
N ILE A 38 -14.70 -17.56 -17.30
CA ILE A 38 -14.58 -16.90 -16.00
C ILE A 38 -15.19 -17.82 -14.93
N LYS A 39 -14.33 -18.43 -14.12
CA LYS A 39 -14.79 -19.22 -12.98
C LYS A 39 -15.22 -18.29 -11.85
N HIS A 40 -16.50 -18.33 -11.50
CA HIS A 40 -17.04 -17.58 -10.37
C HIS A 40 -17.06 -18.43 -9.09
N SER A 41 -16.74 -17.81 -7.96
CA SER A 41 -17.02 -18.36 -6.63
C SER A 41 -17.89 -17.38 -5.87
N PHE A 42 -18.78 -17.88 -5.03
CA PHE A 42 -19.79 -17.08 -4.36
C PHE A 42 -19.72 -17.31 -2.85
N ARG A 43 -19.81 -16.23 -2.06
CA ARG A 43 -20.01 -16.27 -0.62
C ARG A 43 -21.47 -15.98 -0.32
N VAL A 44 -22.15 -16.93 0.31
CA VAL A 44 -23.51 -16.74 0.84
C VAL A 44 -23.38 -16.36 2.31
N ILE A 45 -23.98 -15.24 2.70
CA ILE A 45 -24.08 -14.77 4.09
C ILE A 45 -25.56 -14.74 4.45
N TYR A 46 -25.92 -15.21 5.64
CA TYR A 46 -27.28 -15.06 6.16
C TYR A 46 -27.29 -14.69 7.63
N SER A 47 -28.28 -13.91 8.03
CA SER A 47 -28.41 -13.41 9.39
C SER A 47 -29.86 -13.32 9.86
N ASN A 48 -30.09 -13.40 11.17
CA ASN A 48 -31.39 -13.11 11.80
C ASN A 48 -31.29 -11.89 12.73
N GLU A 49 -32.43 -11.36 13.16
CA GLU A 49 -32.50 -10.21 14.09
C GLU A 49 -31.76 -10.46 15.42
N ALA A 50 -31.58 -11.72 15.82
CA ALA A 50 -30.78 -12.12 16.99
C ALA A 50 -29.25 -12.12 16.76
N HIS A 51 -28.80 -11.52 15.65
CA HIS A 51 -27.41 -11.25 15.28
C HIS A 51 -26.54 -12.46 14.90
N THR A 52 -27.06 -13.68 14.69
CA THR A 52 -26.24 -14.78 14.13
C THR A 52 -26.03 -14.57 12.65
N ILE A 53 -24.85 -14.07 12.27
CA ILE A 53 -24.36 -14.04 10.89
C ILE A 53 -23.65 -15.36 10.66
N GLU A 54 -24.10 -16.14 9.69
CA GLU A 54 -23.45 -17.37 9.23
C GLU A 54 -23.10 -17.20 7.74
N SER A 55 -22.02 -17.83 7.29
CA SER A 55 -21.60 -17.73 5.89
C SER A 55 -20.86 -18.98 5.40
N PHE A 56 -20.91 -19.21 4.09
CA PHE A 56 -20.15 -20.27 3.43
C PHE A 56 -19.84 -19.89 1.97
N LEU A 57 -18.84 -20.56 1.39
CA LEU A 57 -18.45 -20.41 0.00
C LEU A 57 -19.06 -21.53 -0.85
N THR A 58 -19.48 -21.21 -2.07
CA THR A 58 -19.96 -22.18 -3.06
C THR A 58 -19.49 -21.76 -4.46
N LYS A 59 -19.25 -22.75 -5.33
CA LYS A 59 -19.02 -22.54 -6.77
C LYS A 59 -20.28 -22.81 -7.59
N GLU A 60 -21.33 -23.32 -6.95
CA GLU A 60 -22.60 -23.58 -7.59
C GLU A 60 -23.41 -22.29 -7.68
N ARG A 61 -24.22 -22.19 -8.73
CA ARG A 61 -25.21 -21.11 -8.93
C ARG A 61 -26.44 -21.26 -8.03
N GLU A 62 -26.37 -22.17 -7.06
CA GLU A 62 -27.39 -22.40 -6.06
C GLU A 62 -26.76 -22.77 -4.71
N ALA A 63 -27.49 -22.50 -3.65
CA ALA A 63 -27.13 -22.89 -2.30
C ALA A 63 -28.36 -23.27 -1.49
N ASN A 64 -28.24 -24.32 -0.70
CA ASN A 64 -29.27 -24.73 0.24
C ASN A 64 -28.82 -24.39 1.66
N VAL A 65 -29.48 -23.42 2.29
CA VAL A 65 -29.29 -23.10 3.71
C VAL A 65 -30.26 -23.98 4.51
N LEU A 66 -29.71 -24.82 5.37
CA LEU A 66 -30.46 -25.80 6.16
C LEU A 66 -30.53 -25.38 7.63
N SER A 67 -31.38 -26.06 8.40
CA SER A 67 -31.47 -25.89 9.87
C SER A 67 -31.92 -24.50 10.34
N LEU A 68 -32.72 -23.80 9.54
CA LEU A 68 -33.32 -22.51 9.90
C LEU A 68 -34.49 -22.70 10.88
N GLN A 69 -34.65 -21.75 11.81
CA GLN A 69 -35.74 -21.79 12.78
C GLN A 69 -37.06 -21.36 12.13
N PRO A 70 -38.12 -22.18 12.20
CA PRO A 70 -39.43 -21.81 11.67
C PRO A 70 -39.98 -20.55 12.37
N GLY A 71 -40.49 -19.60 11.59
CA GLY A 71 -41.08 -18.36 12.11
C GLY A 71 -40.09 -17.25 12.47
N THR A 72 -38.79 -17.45 12.21
CA THR A 72 -37.75 -16.42 12.37
C THR A 72 -37.44 -15.76 11.04
N GLU A 73 -37.28 -14.43 11.03
CA GLU A 73 -36.89 -13.67 9.84
C GLU A 73 -35.38 -13.74 9.62
N TYR A 74 -34.97 -13.98 8.37
CA TYR A 74 -33.58 -14.08 7.96
C TYR A 74 -33.31 -13.19 6.75
N ALA A 75 -32.20 -12.45 6.78
CA ALA A 75 -31.63 -11.74 5.65
C ALA A 75 -30.56 -12.62 4.98
N PHE A 76 -30.55 -12.67 3.64
CA PHE A 76 -29.57 -13.43 2.85
C PHE A 76 -28.88 -12.48 1.87
N SER A 77 -27.55 -12.55 1.79
CA SER A 77 -26.72 -11.80 0.86
C SER A 77 -25.77 -12.76 0.14
N VAL A 78 -25.68 -12.67 -1.18
CA VAL A 78 -24.74 -13.47 -1.98
C VAL A 78 -23.74 -12.53 -2.64
N TYR A 79 -22.46 -12.77 -2.41
CA TYR A 79 -21.34 -11.99 -2.94
C TYR A 79 -20.53 -12.87 -3.89
N THR A 80 -19.98 -12.30 -4.95
CA THR A 80 -18.94 -12.99 -5.71
C THR A 80 -17.61 -12.85 -4.93
N SER A 81 -16.76 -13.88 -4.89
CA SER A 81 -15.51 -13.92 -4.13
C SER A 81 -14.32 -14.09 -5.07
N VAL A 82 -13.35 -13.17 -5.00
CA VAL A 82 -12.15 -13.19 -5.84
C VAL A 82 -10.96 -12.60 -5.06
N LEU A 83 -10.20 -13.41 -4.33
CA LEU A 83 -8.84 -13.02 -3.91
C LEU A 83 -7.94 -14.22 -4.15
N GLU A 84 -7.40 -14.30 -5.36
CA GLU A 84 -6.55 -15.41 -5.79
C GLU A 84 -5.31 -14.89 -6.55
N LEU A 85 -4.14 -15.43 -6.21
CA LEU A 85 -2.88 -15.24 -6.92
C LEU A 85 -2.89 -16.03 -8.23
N GLY A 86 -2.84 -15.35 -9.38
CA GLY A 86 -2.67 -15.95 -10.71
C GLY A 86 -1.25 -15.81 -11.30
N LYS A 87 -0.81 -16.71 -12.21
CA LYS A 87 0.22 -16.45 -13.24
C LYS A 87 -0.51 -15.75 -14.37
N PHE A 88 0.27 -14.91 -15.01
CA PHE A 88 0.14 -14.61 -16.41
C PHE A 88 1.19 -15.44 -17.15
N SER A 89 0.85 -15.94 -18.34
CA SER A 89 1.70 -16.82 -19.14
C SER A 89 3.02 -16.14 -19.52
N ASP A 90 4.08 -16.91 -19.79
CA ASP A 90 5.35 -16.35 -20.28
C ASP A 90 5.21 -15.70 -21.67
N ASP A 91 4.13 -16.02 -22.40
CA ASP A 91 3.75 -15.36 -23.67
C ASP A 91 3.20 -13.93 -23.49
N ASP A 92 2.92 -13.47 -22.25
CA ASP A 92 2.29 -12.17 -21.97
C ASP A 92 3.27 -10.98 -21.88
N GLN A 93 4.54 -11.13 -22.29
CA GLN A 93 5.36 -9.93 -22.57
C GLN A 93 4.85 -9.18 -23.81
N THR A 94 4.08 -9.86 -24.64
CA THR A 94 3.45 -9.33 -25.85
C THR A 94 1.93 -9.48 -25.73
N ALA A 95 1.23 -8.36 -25.52
CA ALA A 95 -0.23 -8.37 -25.53
C ALA A 95 -0.73 -8.74 -26.94
N HIS A 96 -1.47 -9.84 -27.07
CA HIS A 96 -2.07 -10.30 -28.32
C HIS A 96 -3.58 -9.98 -28.43
N SER A 97 -4.15 -9.38 -27.39
CA SER A 97 -5.55 -8.92 -27.28
C SER A 97 -5.68 -7.64 -26.44
N PHE A 98 -6.78 -6.91 -26.57
CA PHE A 98 -7.09 -5.72 -25.75
C PHE A 98 -7.12 -6.04 -24.25
N THR A 99 -7.74 -7.16 -23.89
CA THR A 99 -7.82 -7.63 -22.50
C THR A 99 -6.43 -7.94 -21.93
N SER A 100 -5.56 -8.62 -22.70
CA SER A 100 -4.17 -8.86 -22.26
C SER A 100 -3.37 -7.55 -22.10
N LEU A 101 -3.68 -6.51 -22.88
CA LEU A 101 -3.02 -5.21 -22.78
C LEU A 101 -3.40 -4.47 -21.50
N LEU A 102 -4.68 -4.47 -21.11
CA LEU A 102 -5.17 -3.93 -19.85
C LEU A 102 -4.51 -4.62 -18.65
N TRP A 103 -4.46 -5.96 -18.66
CA TRP A 103 -3.81 -6.73 -17.60
C TRP A 103 -2.31 -6.47 -17.52
N LEU A 104 -1.62 -6.37 -18.66
CA LEU A 104 -0.20 -6.07 -18.70
C LEU A 104 0.10 -4.66 -18.15
N PHE A 105 -0.75 -3.67 -18.46
CA PHE A 105 -0.66 -2.33 -17.88
C PHE A 105 -0.84 -2.37 -16.37
N LEU A 106 -1.93 -2.98 -15.90
CA LEU A 106 -2.23 -3.05 -14.47
C LEU A 106 -1.12 -3.77 -13.71
N ARG A 107 -0.60 -4.88 -14.25
CA ARG A 107 0.54 -5.62 -13.68
C ARG A 107 1.77 -4.74 -13.53
N LYS A 108 2.20 -4.06 -14.61
CA LYS A 108 3.36 -3.16 -14.55
C LYS A 108 3.13 -2.00 -13.58
N LEU A 109 1.91 -1.48 -13.52
CA LEU A 109 1.54 -0.41 -12.60
C LEU A 109 1.60 -0.87 -11.14
N MET A 110 1.06 -2.05 -10.81
CA MET A 110 1.11 -2.61 -9.44
C MET A 110 2.55 -2.88 -8.99
N MET A 111 3.43 -3.22 -9.92
CA MET A 111 4.87 -3.33 -9.72
C MET A 111 5.59 -1.97 -9.60
N VAL A 112 4.90 -0.86 -9.78
CA VAL A 112 5.47 0.50 -9.84
C VAL A 112 6.53 0.64 -10.96
N ASN A 113 6.39 -0.14 -12.03
CA ASN A 113 7.29 -0.09 -13.16
C ASN A 113 6.94 1.13 -14.04
N SER A 114 7.84 2.12 -14.11
CA SER A 114 7.62 3.34 -14.90
C SER A 114 7.49 3.10 -16.42
N SER A 115 7.86 1.91 -16.93
CA SER A 115 7.58 1.47 -18.30
C SER A 115 6.12 1.04 -18.55
N ALA A 116 5.24 1.11 -17.54
CA ALA A 116 3.81 0.76 -17.71
C ALA A 116 3.14 1.58 -18.82
N ARG A 117 3.57 2.82 -19.07
CA ARG A 117 3.02 3.67 -20.14
C ARG A 117 3.56 3.36 -21.54
N SER A 118 4.57 2.50 -21.70
CA SER A 118 5.23 2.22 -22.99
C SER A 118 4.86 0.85 -23.58
N ILE A 119 3.72 0.27 -23.18
CA ILE A 119 3.29 -1.06 -23.62
C ILE A 119 2.66 -0.96 -25.03
N LYS A 120 2.97 -1.93 -25.90
CA LYS A 120 2.42 -2.05 -27.27
C LYS A 120 1.77 -3.42 -27.48
N CYS A 121 0.76 -3.47 -28.34
CA CYS A 121 0.12 -4.73 -28.77
C CYS A 121 1.00 -5.39 -29.85
N ALA A 122 1.31 -6.68 -29.72
CA ALA A 122 2.12 -7.38 -30.72
C ALA A 122 1.27 -7.83 -31.90
N SER A 123 1.72 -7.54 -33.14
CA SER A 123 1.03 -7.96 -34.35
C SER A 123 1.03 -9.48 -34.48
N LYS A 124 -0.10 -10.08 -34.89
CA LYS A 124 -0.13 -11.44 -35.45
C LYS A 124 0.60 -11.44 -36.80
N GLY A 125 1.92 -11.55 -36.77
CA GLY A 125 2.78 -11.81 -37.91
C GLY A 125 3.38 -13.21 -37.77
N ASN A 126 3.32 -13.99 -38.85
CA ASN A 126 3.59 -15.42 -38.90
C ASN A 126 4.81 -15.89 -38.08
N SER A 127 4.59 -17.00 -37.37
CA SER A 127 5.64 -17.86 -36.82
C SER A 127 6.65 -18.23 -37.90
N GLU A 128 7.89 -17.79 -37.77
CA GLU A 128 9.09 -18.58 -38.11
C GLU A 128 10.36 -17.88 -37.60
N LYS A 129 11.00 -18.54 -36.62
CA LYS A 129 12.41 -18.48 -36.16
C LYS A 129 13.17 -17.15 -36.31
N CYS A 130 13.67 -16.64 -35.19
CA CYS A 130 15.10 -16.30 -35.09
C CYS A 130 15.54 -16.17 -33.62
N GLU A 131 16.71 -16.75 -33.38
CA GLU A 131 17.39 -16.93 -32.10
C GLU A 131 17.96 -15.63 -31.52
N GLU A 132 18.25 -15.70 -30.23
CA GLU A 132 19.02 -14.78 -29.39
C GLU A 132 20.10 -13.98 -30.14
N LYS A 133 20.07 -12.65 -29.97
CA LYS A 133 21.26 -11.82 -29.76
C LYS A 133 20.87 -10.46 -29.20
N SER A 134 21.26 -10.24 -27.95
CA SER A 134 21.34 -8.95 -27.30
C SER A 134 22.49 -8.12 -27.89
N ILE A 135 22.28 -6.79 -27.99
CA ILE A 135 23.19 -5.67 -27.67
C ILE A 135 22.90 -4.46 -28.59
N ASN A 136 22.60 -3.33 -27.94
CA ASN A 136 22.77 -1.91 -28.29
C ASN A 136 22.82 -1.50 -29.78
N MET A 137 21.87 -0.63 -30.17
CA MET A 137 22.21 0.64 -30.83
C MET A 137 21.06 1.64 -30.68
N ILE A 138 21.39 2.80 -30.11
CA ILE A 138 20.62 4.04 -30.26
C ILE A 138 20.92 4.50 -31.69
N GLU A 139 19.96 4.35 -32.60
CA GLU A 139 19.95 5.13 -33.84
C GLU A 139 18.56 5.72 -34.06
N GLU A 140 18.56 7.06 -34.11
CA GLU A 140 17.49 7.86 -34.68
C GLU A 140 17.17 7.35 -36.08
N SER A 141 15.99 6.76 -36.24
CA SER A 141 15.38 6.60 -37.57
C SER A 141 13.94 7.06 -37.49
N THR A 142 13.75 8.28 -38.00
CA THR A 142 12.52 8.77 -38.59
C THR A 142 12.09 7.79 -39.68
N ASP A 143 11.04 7.03 -39.45
CA ASP A 143 10.07 6.63 -40.48
C ASP A 143 8.83 6.03 -39.79
N PHE A 144 7.78 6.85 -39.73
CA PHE A 144 6.45 6.45 -39.31
C PHE A 144 5.83 5.57 -40.39
N ASN A 145 5.70 4.27 -40.12
CA ASN A 145 4.74 3.43 -40.85
C ASN A 145 3.39 3.48 -40.11
N ASP A 146 2.47 4.24 -40.70
CA ASP A 146 1.22 4.77 -40.15
C ASP A 146 0.03 3.79 -40.14
N ASN A 147 0.26 2.47 -40.01
CA ASN A 147 -0.81 1.45 -40.16
C ASN A 147 -0.96 0.50 -38.95
N GLN A 148 -0.78 0.98 -37.73
CA GLN A 148 -1.20 0.25 -36.52
C GLN A 148 -2.01 1.17 -35.61
N GLU A 149 -3.29 0.83 -35.38
CA GLU A 149 -4.13 1.44 -34.35
C GLU A 149 -3.55 1.10 -32.96
N SER A 150 -2.53 1.85 -32.52
CA SER A 150 -1.97 1.72 -31.18
C SER A 150 -2.92 2.38 -30.17
N ILE A 151 -3.44 1.60 -29.23
CA ILE A 151 -4.30 2.09 -28.14
C ILE A 151 -3.50 3.03 -27.24
N ASN A 152 -4.08 4.19 -26.89
CA ASN A 152 -3.43 5.15 -26.02
C ASN A 152 -3.39 4.62 -24.57
N PRO A 153 -2.25 4.70 -23.87
CA PRO A 153 -2.16 4.36 -22.45
C PRO A 153 -3.18 5.09 -21.56
N LEU A 154 -3.61 6.29 -21.94
CA LEU A 154 -4.62 7.07 -21.20
C LEU A 154 -6.03 6.51 -21.35
N ASP A 155 -6.34 5.91 -22.49
CA ASP A 155 -7.63 5.23 -22.67
C ASP A 155 -7.67 3.97 -21.82
N LEU A 156 -6.53 3.25 -21.71
CA LEU A 156 -6.38 2.12 -20.79
C LEU A 156 -6.54 2.55 -19.34
N ILE A 157 -5.89 3.65 -18.93
CA ILE A 157 -6.03 4.19 -17.58
C ILE A 157 -7.49 4.55 -17.31
N THR A 158 -8.13 5.30 -18.19
CA THR A 158 -9.52 5.74 -18.02
C THR A 158 -10.47 4.55 -17.94
N ALA A 159 -10.32 3.56 -18.82
CA ALA A 159 -11.11 2.33 -18.80
C ALA A 159 -10.91 1.55 -17.50
N LEU A 160 -9.65 1.38 -17.06
CA LEU A 160 -9.35 0.68 -15.81
C LEU A 160 -9.95 1.39 -14.60
N PHE A 161 -9.88 2.74 -14.53
CA PHE A 161 -10.50 3.49 -13.44
C PHE A 161 -12.03 3.32 -13.43
N HIS A 162 -12.69 3.30 -14.59
CA HIS A 162 -14.13 3.04 -14.67
C HIS A 162 -14.52 1.60 -14.30
N CYS A 163 -13.65 0.62 -14.57
CA CYS A 163 -13.91 -0.79 -14.23
C CYS A 163 -13.46 -1.17 -12.81
N ALA A 164 -12.62 -0.37 -12.17
CA ALA A 164 -12.06 -0.63 -10.86
C ALA A 164 -13.04 -0.26 -9.74
N ASP A 165 -13.05 -1.05 -8.67
CA ASP A 165 -13.74 -0.64 -7.45
C ASP A 165 -13.00 0.53 -6.77
N PRO A 166 -13.66 1.24 -5.84
CA PRO A 166 -13.08 2.41 -5.20
C PRO A 166 -11.75 2.17 -4.46
N PHE A 167 -11.48 0.95 -3.97
CA PHE A 167 -10.22 0.62 -3.30
C PHE A 167 -9.11 0.31 -4.32
N LEU A 168 -9.40 -0.41 -5.41
CA LEU A 168 -8.43 -0.58 -6.51
C LEU A 168 -8.10 0.76 -7.19
N GLN A 169 -9.08 1.64 -7.42
CA GLN A 169 -8.84 2.99 -7.95
C GLN A 169 -7.82 3.76 -7.10
N GLN A 170 -7.93 3.65 -5.77
CA GLN A 170 -7.03 4.29 -4.83
C GLN A 170 -5.61 3.72 -4.89
N GLU A 171 -5.48 2.40 -4.98
CA GLU A 171 -4.18 1.75 -5.18
C GLU A 171 -3.56 2.14 -6.53
N MET A 172 -4.34 2.12 -7.61
CA MET A 172 -3.86 2.55 -8.93
C MET A 172 -3.34 3.99 -8.89
N ALA A 173 -4.09 4.92 -8.29
CA ALA A 173 -3.67 6.32 -8.17
C ALA A 173 -2.39 6.47 -7.33
N LEU A 174 -2.26 5.70 -6.24
CA LEU A 174 -1.04 5.67 -5.42
C LEU A 174 0.17 5.17 -6.22
N LYS A 175 0.03 4.04 -6.94
CA LYS A 175 1.11 3.46 -7.75
C LYS A 175 1.49 4.38 -8.91
N MET A 176 0.52 5.00 -9.57
CA MET A 176 0.75 6.03 -10.59
C MET A 176 1.58 7.19 -10.02
N SER A 177 1.21 7.68 -8.83
CA SER A 177 1.94 8.73 -8.12
C SER A 177 3.38 8.32 -7.75
N MET A 178 3.64 7.05 -7.47
CA MET A 178 4.99 6.53 -7.22
C MET A 178 5.83 6.43 -8.52
N CYS A 179 5.19 6.17 -9.65
CA CYS A 179 5.80 6.24 -10.99
C CYS A 179 5.98 7.67 -11.51
N GLN A 180 5.57 8.70 -10.75
CA GLN A 180 5.51 10.11 -11.17
C GLN A 180 4.58 10.33 -12.39
N PHE A 181 3.56 9.49 -12.54
CA PHE A 181 2.51 9.68 -13.52
C PHE A 181 1.51 10.72 -13.04
N ALA A 182 0.99 11.50 -13.98
CA ALA A 182 -0.18 12.33 -13.72
C ALA A 182 -1.38 11.42 -13.37
N VAL A 183 -2.11 11.79 -12.33
CA VAL A 183 -3.26 11.02 -11.80
C VAL A 183 -4.57 11.65 -12.27
N PRO A 184 -5.66 10.87 -12.46
CA PRO A 184 -6.97 11.43 -12.80
C PRO A 184 -7.48 12.33 -11.67
N LEU A 185 -7.77 13.60 -11.97
CA LEU A 185 -8.47 14.52 -11.07
C LEU A 185 -9.97 14.54 -11.41
N LEU A 186 -10.29 14.82 -12.68
CA LEU A 186 -11.65 14.71 -13.20
C LEU A 186 -11.71 13.60 -14.25
N LEU A 187 -12.48 12.56 -13.98
CA LEU A 187 -12.68 11.40 -14.85
C LEU A 187 -13.98 11.58 -15.66
N PRO A 188 -13.91 11.70 -17.00
CA PRO A 188 -15.09 11.79 -17.84
C PRO A 188 -15.66 10.40 -18.10
N ASN A 189 -16.98 10.30 -18.15
CA ASN A 189 -17.69 9.13 -18.64
C ASN A 189 -18.18 9.41 -20.07
N CYS A 190 -17.69 8.65 -21.04
CA CYS A 190 -18.04 8.86 -22.45
C CYS A 190 -19.50 8.48 -22.76
N ASP A 191 -20.07 7.54 -22.00
CA ASP A 191 -21.41 7.01 -22.23
C ASP A 191 -22.48 7.93 -21.63
N THR A 192 -22.26 8.38 -20.38
CA THR A 192 -23.23 9.22 -19.66
C THR A 192 -23.00 10.72 -19.87
N LYS A 193 -21.83 11.12 -20.40
CA LYS A 193 -21.32 12.51 -20.44
C LYS A 193 -21.15 13.15 -19.06
N GLU A 194 -21.26 12.37 -17.99
CA GLU A 194 -21.01 12.82 -16.64
C GLU A 194 -19.50 12.91 -16.39
N CYS A 195 -19.14 13.63 -15.33
CA CYS A 195 -17.77 13.81 -14.91
C CYS A 195 -17.69 13.59 -13.40
N THR A 196 -16.65 12.87 -12.97
CA THR A 196 -16.43 12.53 -11.57
C THR A 196 -15.12 13.13 -11.08
N LEU A 197 -15.15 13.87 -9.98
CA LEU A 197 -13.98 14.24 -9.20
C LEU A 197 -13.51 13.02 -8.41
N MET A 198 -12.28 12.57 -8.69
CA MET A 198 -11.68 11.38 -8.11
C MET A 198 -11.04 11.68 -6.74
N LEU A 199 -11.83 12.19 -5.78
CA LEU A 199 -11.33 12.59 -4.46
C LEU A 199 -10.89 11.39 -3.61
N TRP A 200 -11.74 10.36 -3.53
CA TRP A 200 -11.50 9.12 -2.77
C TRP A 200 -10.27 8.38 -3.31
N ALA A 201 -10.16 8.25 -4.63
CA ALA A 201 -9.02 7.60 -5.26
C ALA A 201 -7.68 8.28 -4.91
N LEU A 202 -7.66 9.59 -4.65
CA LEU A 202 -6.45 10.34 -4.34
C LEU A 202 -6.08 10.35 -2.84
N ARG A 203 -6.95 9.89 -1.93
CA ARG A 203 -6.78 10.03 -0.46
C ARG A 203 -5.49 9.41 0.08
N ASP A 204 -5.05 8.28 -0.48
CA ASP A 204 -3.86 7.57 -0.03
C ASP A 204 -2.53 8.22 -0.45
N ILE A 205 -2.57 9.20 -1.35
CA ILE A 205 -1.37 9.84 -1.87
C ILE A 205 -0.79 10.77 -0.79
N THR A 206 0.23 10.26 -0.10
CA THR A 206 1.03 11.01 0.87
C THR A 206 2.41 11.26 0.27
N LYS A 207 2.92 12.48 0.43
CA LYS A 207 4.25 12.87 -0.06
C LYS A 207 5.02 13.59 1.03
N GLN A 208 6.31 13.31 1.10
CA GLN A 208 7.24 14.00 1.98
C GLN A 208 7.99 15.08 1.21
N PHE A 209 7.93 16.33 1.62
CA PHE A 209 8.60 17.44 0.93
C PHE A 209 9.08 18.48 1.93
N ARG A 210 9.93 19.42 1.48
CA ARG A 210 10.43 20.49 2.36
C ARG A 210 9.82 21.84 2.03
N PHE A 211 8.96 22.32 2.92
CA PHE A 211 8.35 23.64 2.88
C PHE A 211 8.36 24.21 4.30
N HIS A 212 9.24 25.19 4.58
CA HIS A 212 9.53 25.71 5.94
C HIS A 212 9.95 24.66 7.00
N GLY A 213 10.14 23.41 6.61
CA GLY A 213 10.49 22.25 7.45
C GLY A 213 10.35 20.98 6.61
N LEU A 214 10.70 19.82 7.17
CA LEU A 214 10.38 18.53 6.54
C LEU A 214 8.95 18.15 6.91
N GLU A 215 8.07 18.07 5.92
CA GLU A 215 6.65 17.73 6.10
C GLU A 215 6.32 16.46 5.31
N GLU A 216 5.50 15.58 5.90
CA GLU A 216 4.90 14.43 5.22
C GLU A 216 3.39 14.58 5.32
N ASN A 217 2.73 14.88 4.21
CA ASN A 217 1.31 15.24 4.18
C ASN A 217 0.56 14.60 3.01
N SER A 218 -0.74 14.41 3.19
CA SER A 218 -1.64 13.95 2.11
C SER A 218 -1.81 15.07 1.09
N ILE A 219 -1.68 14.76 -0.20
CA ILE A 219 -1.89 15.72 -1.29
C ILE A 219 -3.34 16.24 -1.27
N VAL A 220 -4.31 15.40 -0.86
CA VAL A 220 -5.73 15.80 -0.78
C VAL A 220 -5.98 16.87 0.28
N LEU A 221 -5.32 16.77 1.44
CA LEU A 221 -5.50 17.68 2.57
C LEU A 221 -4.59 18.91 2.52
N THR A 222 -3.53 18.88 1.72
CA THR A 222 -2.57 19.98 1.64
C THR A 222 -3.16 21.12 0.81
N ASP A 223 -3.18 22.33 1.37
CA ASP A 223 -3.55 23.53 0.62
C ASP A 223 -2.42 23.86 -0.38
N LEU A 224 -2.66 23.56 -1.67
CA LEU A 224 -1.71 23.82 -2.76
C LEU A 224 -2.26 24.87 -3.73
N PRO A 225 -1.41 25.71 -4.34
CA PRO A 225 -1.83 26.51 -5.49
C PRO A 225 -1.98 25.57 -6.70
N LEU A 226 -3.15 25.63 -7.35
CA LEU A 226 -3.44 24.86 -8.55
C LEU A 226 -3.23 25.73 -9.80
N ILE A 227 -2.40 25.24 -10.72
CA ILE A 227 -2.16 25.88 -12.02
C ILE A 227 -2.74 25.00 -13.12
N SER A 228 -3.74 25.50 -13.84
CA SER A 228 -4.43 24.72 -14.88
C SER A 228 -3.94 25.06 -16.27
N PHE A 229 -3.70 24.05 -17.08
CA PHE A 229 -3.29 24.18 -18.47
C PHE A 229 -4.41 23.67 -19.38
N VAL A 230 -4.93 24.57 -20.22
CA VAL A 230 -6.10 24.34 -21.06
C VAL A 230 -5.82 24.78 -22.50
N ARG A 231 -6.62 24.31 -23.46
CA ARG A 231 -6.46 24.66 -24.88
C ARG A 231 -7.79 25.08 -25.50
N LEU A 232 -7.73 26.12 -26.33
CA LEU A 232 -8.79 26.56 -27.21
C LEU A 232 -8.29 26.53 -28.66
N GLY A 233 -8.87 25.65 -29.47
CA GLY A 233 -8.46 25.38 -30.84
C GLY A 233 -7.66 24.09 -31.03
N LYS A 234 -7.15 23.89 -32.25
CA LYS A 234 -6.35 22.72 -32.64
C LYS A 234 -5.08 23.15 -33.36
N ASN A 235 -3.94 23.10 -32.68
CA ASN A 235 -2.62 23.27 -33.29
C ASN A 235 -1.76 21.99 -33.13
N PRO A 236 -1.46 21.27 -34.23
CA PRO A 236 -0.65 20.06 -34.18
C PRO A 236 0.84 20.34 -33.87
N ASN A 237 1.32 21.56 -34.09
CA ASN A 237 2.75 21.90 -33.96
C ASN A 237 3.16 22.25 -32.52
N LEU A 238 2.21 22.33 -31.60
CA LEU A 238 2.47 22.71 -30.21
C LEU A 238 1.75 21.73 -29.30
N SER A 239 2.48 20.84 -28.63
CA SER A 239 1.86 20.00 -27.61
C SER A 239 1.87 20.68 -26.24
N LYS A 240 0.69 20.96 -25.70
CA LYS A 240 0.52 21.46 -24.33
C LYS A 240 1.09 20.50 -23.29
N SER A 241 0.81 19.21 -23.43
CA SER A 241 1.26 18.17 -22.50
C SER A 241 2.78 18.02 -22.51
N GLU A 242 3.42 18.13 -23.68
CA GLU A 242 4.88 18.10 -23.80
C GLU A 242 5.54 19.27 -23.04
N PHE A 243 5.01 20.49 -23.16
CA PHE A 243 5.54 21.63 -22.41
C PHE A 243 5.31 21.49 -20.91
N LEU A 244 4.16 20.96 -20.48
CA LEU A 244 3.91 20.67 -19.08
C LEU A 244 4.93 19.68 -18.50
N ASN A 245 5.26 18.62 -19.25
CA ASN A 245 6.30 17.67 -18.86
C ASN A 245 7.68 18.33 -18.78
N LYS A 246 8.03 19.23 -19.72
CA LYS A 246 9.29 20.00 -19.68
C LYS A 246 9.34 21.01 -18.51
N ILE A 247 8.18 21.47 -18.02
CA ILE A 247 8.10 22.30 -16.81
C ILE A 247 8.44 21.48 -15.56
N LEU A 248 7.88 20.26 -15.46
CA LEU A 248 7.99 19.41 -14.27
C LEU A 248 9.26 18.55 -14.21
N SER A 249 9.84 18.19 -15.35
CA SER A 249 10.99 17.26 -15.45
C SER A 249 12.31 17.94 -15.83
N SER A 250 13.42 17.28 -15.50
CA SER A 250 14.76 17.57 -16.02
C SER A 250 15.27 16.52 -17.04
N LYS A 251 14.62 15.35 -17.15
CA LYS A 251 14.86 14.35 -18.22
C LYS A 251 13.59 13.55 -18.57
N GLN A 252 13.36 13.44 -19.88
CA GLN A 252 12.49 12.58 -20.68
C GLN A 252 11.41 11.71 -19.99
N GLN A 253 10.15 12.06 -20.22
CA GLN A 253 9.12 11.11 -20.65
C GLN A 253 8.22 11.83 -21.68
N ASN A 254 8.44 11.53 -22.97
CA ASN A 254 7.67 12.06 -24.09
C ASN A 254 6.68 10.99 -24.55
N TYR A 255 5.37 11.22 -24.36
CA TYR A 255 4.32 10.60 -25.18
C TYR A 255 3.12 11.55 -25.26
N ASP A 256 2.82 12.00 -26.47
CA ASP A 256 1.53 12.53 -26.93
C ASP A 256 1.14 11.66 -28.14
N THR A 257 -0.10 11.21 -28.37
CA THR A 257 -1.30 12.01 -28.71
C THR A 257 -2.57 11.10 -28.72
N PHE A 258 -3.77 11.68 -28.47
CA PHE A 258 -5.20 11.20 -28.65
C PHE A 258 -5.79 9.98 -27.88
N ILE A 259 -6.87 10.14 -27.10
CA ILE A 259 -8.33 9.90 -27.40
C ILE A 259 -9.24 10.26 -26.19
N CYS A 260 -8.82 10.15 -24.92
CA CYS A 260 -9.61 10.63 -23.76
C CYS A 260 -9.69 12.16 -23.60
N ASN A 261 -10.45 12.82 -24.47
CA ASN A 261 -10.84 14.22 -24.29
C ASN A 261 -11.77 14.37 -23.07
N GLY A 262 -11.66 15.49 -22.34
CA GLY A 262 -12.42 15.77 -21.13
C GLY A 262 -11.75 15.30 -19.83
N LEU A 263 -10.73 14.43 -19.91
CA LEU A 263 -9.93 14.02 -18.75
C LEU A 263 -9.12 15.20 -18.22
N VAL A 264 -9.23 15.46 -16.93
CA VAL A 264 -8.30 16.36 -16.24
C VAL A 264 -7.31 15.51 -15.47
N GLU A 265 -6.06 15.52 -15.92
CA GLU A 265 -4.94 14.92 -15.20
C GLU A 265 -4.34 15.93 -14.22
N MET A 266 -3.83 15.47 -13.09
CA MET A 266 -3.14 16.29 -12.12
C MET A 266 -1.76 15.72 -11.80
N SER A 267 -0.78 16.61 -11.70
CA SER A 267 0.57 16.34 -11.23
C SER A 267 0.96 17.40 -10.21
N TRP A 268 2.08 17.19 -9.52
CA TRP A 268 2.60 18.17 -8.56
C TRP A 268 4.10 18.31 -8.71
N TYR A 269 4.60 19.47 -8.34
CA TYR A 269 6.01 19.68 -8.06
C TYR A 269 6.19 19.91 -6.56
N LEU A 270 7.08 19.14 -5.94
CA LEU A 270 7.36 19.20 -4.51
C LEU A 270 8.84 19.52 -4.27
N PRO A 271 9.15 20.63 -3.58
CA PRO A 271 10.53 21.06 -3.36
C PRO A 271 11.27 20.15 -2.36
N ARG A 272 12.58 20.01 -2.59
CA ARG A 272 13.53 19.33 -1.69
C ARG A 272 14.07 20.24 -0.59
N GLY A 273 13.88 21.55 -0.71
CA GLY A 273 14.45 22.55 0.19
C GLY A 273 15.88 22.96 -0.20
N GLU A 274 16.33 22.60 -1.40
CA GLU A 274 17.65 22.93 -1.94
C GLU A 274 17.53 23.96 -3.06
N LYS A 275 17.78 25.23 -2.74
CA LYS A 275 17.60 26.37 -3.66
C LYS A 275 18.33 26.25 -5.02
N LYS A 276 19.39 25.43 -5.10
CA LYS A 276 20.17 25.22 -6.33
C LYS A 276 19.57 24.15 -7.24
N ILE A 277 18.76 23.24 -6.70
CA ILE A 277 18.18 22.10 -7.42
C ILE A 277 16.69 22.36 -7.66
N ASP A 278 16.01 23.03 -6.74
CA ASP A 278 14.57 23.22 -6.80
C ASP A 278 14.13 24.17 -7.93
N ILE A 279 13.20 23.70 -8.77
CA ILE A 279 12.55 24.49 -9.84
C ILE A 279 11.66 25.57 -9.23
N PHE A 280 10.82 25.19 -8.26
CA PHE A 280 9.95 26.08 -7.52
C PHE A 280 10.28 26.01 -6.03
N LYS A 281 10.22 27.15 -5.34
CA LYS A 281 10.47 27.22 -3.88
C LYS A 281 9.30 26.65 -3.08
N ASP A 282 8.09 26.81 -3.61
CA ASP A 282 6.85 26.39 -2.97
C ASP A 282 6.28 25.18 -3.73
N PRO A 283 5.59 24.25 -3.04
CA PRO A 283 4.90 23.16 -3.70
C PRO A 283 3.75 23.71 -4.58
N VAL A 284 3.55 23.09 -5.75
CA VAL A 284 2.53 23.52 -6.73
C VAL A 284 1.86 22.30 -7.35
N ALA A 285 0.53 22.35 -7.44
CA ALA A 285 -0.26 21.38 -8.21
C ALA A 285 -0.50 21.91 -9.62
N MET A 286 -0.46 21.03 -10.62
CA MET A 286 -0.71 21.37 -12.01
C MET A 286 -1.79 20.45 -12.57
N ALA A 287 -2.84 21.05 -13.15
CA ALA A 287 -3.91 20.31 -13.82
C ALA A 287 -3.82 20.49 -15.34
N ASN A 288 -4.12 19.43 -16.07
CA ASN A 288 -4.12 19.41 -17.53
C ASN A 288 -5.44 18.85 -18.06
N LEU A 289 -6.29 19.72 -18.62
CA LEU A 289 -7.53 19.31 -19.28
C LEU A 289 -7.26 18.84 -20.70
N ARG A 290 -7.44 17.57 -21.03
CA ARG A 290 -7.31 17.08 -22.41
C ARG A 290 -8.53 17.45 -23.26
N GLY A 291 -8.29 17.77 -24.53
CA GLY A 291 -9.32 18.26 -25.44
C GLY A 291 -9.45 19.79 -25.49
N ASN A 292 -10.46 20.24 -26.23
CA ASN A 292 -10.76 21.65 -26.43
C ASN A 292 -11.76 22.13 -25.36
N ILE A 293 -11.49 23.27 -24.71
CA ILE A 293 -12.37 23.78 -23.65
C ILE A 293 -13.79 24.12 -24.11
N SER A 294 -13.99 24.38 -25.42
CA SER A 294 -15.33 24.58 -25.98
C SER A 294 -16.24 23.36 -25.83
N ASP A 295 -15.65 22.17 -25.70
CA ASP A 295 -16.38 20.90 -25.67
C ASP A 295 -16.62 20.41 -24.23
N PHE A 296 -15.96 21.04 -23.25
CA PHE A 296 -15.89 20.61 -21.84
C PHE A 296 -16.11 21.78 -20.87
N GLU A 297 -17.26 22.44 -21.00
CA GLU A 297 -17.60 23.65 -20.25
C GLU A 297 -17.58 23.43 -18.73
N VAL A 298 -18.10 22.30 -18.25
CA VAL A 298 -18.18 21.99 -16.81
C VAL A 298 -16.79 21.80 -16.21
N GLN A 299 -15.92 21.02 -16.86
CA GLN A 299 -14.54 20.82 -16.44
C GLN A 299 -13.76 22.14 -16.48
N PHE A 300 -13.97 22.95 -17.52
CA PHE A 300 -13.34 24.25 -17.63
C PHE A 300 -13.82 25.23 -16.55
N ALA A 301 -15.11 25.26 -16.24
CA ALA A 301 -15.68 26.06 -15.15
C ALA A 301 -15.06 25.67 -13.80
N PHE A 302 -14.94 24.37 -13.53
CA PHE A 302 -14.29 23.86 -12.32
C PHE A 302 -12.84 24.34 -12.21
N LEU A 303 -12.03 24.18 -13.26
CA LEU A 303 -10.63 24.64 -13.26
C LEU A 303 -10.53 26.16 -13.11
N SER A 304 -11.47 26.90 -13.71
CA SER A 304 -11.50 28.36 -13.64
C SER A 304 -11.73 28.88 -12.23
N GLN A 305 -12.55 28.19 -11.43
CA GLN A 305 -12.89 28.56 -10.05
C GLN A 305 -11.88 28.04 -9.02
N THR A 306 -11.29 26.87 -9.26
CA THR A 306 -10.37 26.21 -8.31
C THR A 306 -8.91 26.59 -8.49
N SER A 307 -8.50 27.03 -9.68
CA SER A 307 -7.10 27.34 -9.98
C SER A 307 -6.70 28.73 -9.51
N SER A 308 -5.46 28.86 -9.05
CA SER A 308 -4.84 30.17 -8.85
C SER A 308 -4.57 30.87 -10.18
N ALA A 309 -4.26 30.11 -11.23
CA ALA A 309 -4.12 30.61 -12.59
C ALA A 309 -4.48 29.56 -13.65
N VAL A 310 -4.97 30.05 -14.79
CA VAL A 310 -5.27 29.26 -15.98
C VAL A 310 -4.34 29.69 -17.11
N PHE A 311 -3.54 28.77 -17.62
CA PHE A 311 -2.67 28.90 -18.78
C PHE A 311 -3.44 28.41 -20.01
N LEU A 312 -3.97 29.37 -20.78
CA LEU A 312 -4.78 29.11 -21.97
C LEU A 312 -3.89 29.12 -23.21
N PHE A 313 -3.69 27.95 -23.80
CA PHE A 313 -3.14 27.83 -25.14
C PHE A 313 -4.23 28.16 -26.16
N CYS A 314 -4.08 29.30 -26.83
CA CYS A 314 -4.99 29.75 -27.87
C CYS A 314 -4.29 29.65 -29.22
N ASP A 315 -4.81 28.77 -30.08
CA ASP A 315 -4.18 28.44 -31.36
C ASP A 315 -4.52 29.48 -32.44
N ASP A 316 -5.73 30.04 -32.40
CA ASP A 316 -6.18 31.12 -33.29
C ASP A 316 -7.06 32.10 -32.49
N LEU A 317 -6.63 33.36 -32.42
CA LEU A 317 -7.35 34.41 -31.70
C LEU A 317 -8.59 34.90 -32.46
N ASP A 318 -8.56 34.89 -33.79
CA ASP A 318 -9.61 35.52 -34.59
C ASP A 318 -10.87 34.65 -34.58
N SER A 319 -10.74 33.34 -34.85
CA SER A 319 -11.87 32.40 -34.77
C SER A 319 -12.46 32.25 -33.38
N ASN A 320 -11.67 32.49 -32.33
CA ASN A 320 -12.08 32.32 -30.94
C ASN A 320 -12.43 33.63 -30.23
N GLN A 321 -12.43 34.77 -30.92
CA GLN A 321 -12.64 36.09 -30.32
C GLN A 321 -13.95 36.19 -29.51
N THR A 322 -15.03 35.59 -30.00
CA THR A 322 -16.33 35.57 -29.31
C THR A 322 -16.21 34.88 -27.95
N PHE A 323 -15.68 33.65 -27.93
CA PHE A 323 -15.48 32.88 -26.70
C PHE A 323 -14.54 33.62 -25.72
N LEU A 324 -13.43 34.16 -26.23
CA LEU A 324 -12.47 34.96 -25.45
C LEU A 324 -13.09 36.23 -24.85
N ASN A 325 -14.01 36.89 -25.53
CA ASN A 325 -14.66 38.10 -25.00
C ASN A 325 -15.69 37.79 -23.90
N PHE A 326 -16.26 36.58 -23.86
CA PHE A 326 -17.20 36.15 -22.83
C PHE A 326 -16.52 35.45 -21.64
N LEU A 327 -15.24 35.09 -21.76
CA LEU A 327 -14.45 34.50 -20.68
C LEU A 327 -14.31 35.45 -19.49
N GLN A 328 -15.00 35.11 -18.40
CA GLN A 328 -14.83 35.74 -17.10
C GLN A 328 -14.22 34.71 -16.14
N LEU A 329 -12.99 34.96 -15.72
CA LEU A 329 -12.25 34.07 -14.83
C LEU A 329 -12.02 34.77 -13.49
N SER A 330 -12.31 34.06 -12.40
CA SER A 330 -11.89 34.45 -11.05
C SER A 330 -10.38 34.26 -10.85
N SER A 331 -9.78 33.36 -11.63
CA SER A 331 -8.36 33.03 -11.61
C SER A 331 -7.51 33.94 -12.52
N LYS A 332 -6.20 34.01 -12.25
CA LYS A 332 -5.27 34.77 -13.11
C LYS A 332 -5.14 34.07 -14.47
N LEU A 333 -5.50 34.76 -15.56
CA LEU A 333 -5.38 34.21 -16.91
C LEU A 333 -4.00 34.50 -17.52
N VAL A 334 -3.27 33.45 -17.89
CA VAL A 334 -2.06 33.54 -18.72
C VAL A 334 -2.41 33.06 -20.12
N LEU A 335 -2.37 33.98 -21.08
CA LEU A 335 -2.67 33.67 -22.48
C LEU A 335 -1.38 33.28 -23.21
N ILE A 336 -1.38 32.11 -23.83
CA ILE A 336 -0.28 31.60 -24.66
C ILE A 336 -0.74 31.60 -26.11
N CYS A 337 -0.06 32.36 -26.96
CA CYS A 337 -0.32 32.39 -28.40
C CYS A 337 0.93 32.02 -29.20
N THR A 338 0.73 31.32 -30.32
CA THR A 338 1.79 31.05 -31.31
C THR A 338 1.71 32.02 -32.47
N THR A 339 2.87 32.39 -33.02
CA THR A 339 2.95 33.22 -34.23
C THR A 339 4.05 32.73 -35.16
N ASN A 340 3.77 32.69 -36.46
CA ASN A 340 4.73 32.21 -37.47
C ASN A 340 5.63 33.34 -38.04
N ASP A 341 5.29 34.62 -37.83
CA ASP A 341 6.03 35.77 -38.37
C ASP A 341 6.41 36.83 -37.32
N HIS A 342 7.29 37.77 -37.69
CA HIS A 342 7.72 38.90 -36.85
C HIS A 342 6.82 40.13 -36.96
N THR A 343 6.26 40.39 -38.14
CA THR A 343 5.29 41.47 -38.42
C THR A 343 3.96 41.27 -37.70
N SER A 344 3.67 40.04 -37.28
CA SER A 344 2.46 39.69 -36.56
C SER A 344 2.53 39.98 -35.06
N ARG A 345 3.70 40.15 -34.43
CA ARG A 345 3.78 40.36 -32.96
C ARG A 345 3.13 41.67 -32.49
N ASP A 346 3.34 42.76 -33.23
CA ASP A 346 2.70 44.05 -32.94
C ASP A 346 1.22 44.08 -33.37
N ASN A 347 0.88 43.37 -34.46
CA ASN A 347 -0.52 43.14 -34.87
C ASN A 347 -1.30 42.35 -33.80
N LEU A 348 -0.68 41.31 -33.21
CA LEU A 348 -1.27 40.49 -32.14
C LEU A 348 -1.49 41.31 -30.86
N LYS A 349 -0.54 42.17 -30.49
CA LYS A 349 -0.72 43.12 -29.37
C LYS A 349 -1.88 44.09 -29.63
N GLN A 350 -2.00 44.60 -30.86
CA GLN A 350 -3.10 45.49 -31.24
C GLN A 350 -4.45 44.76 -31.20
N ARG A 351 -4.51 43.50 -31.67
CA ARG A 351 -5.71 42.65 -31.59
C ARG A 351 -6.09 42.31 -30.14
N LEU A 352 -5.11 41.98 -29.30
CA LEU A 352 -5.33 41.75 -27.87
C LEU A 352 -5.86 43.02 -27.18
N ALA A 353 -5.37 44.20 -27.56
CA ALA A 353 -5.88 45.47 -27.05
C ALA A 353 -7.33 45.78 -27.48
N GLN A 354 -7.81 45.17 -28.58
CA GLN A 354 -9.20 45.27 -29.03
C GLN A 354 -10.13 44.26 -28.33
N MET A 355 -9.59 43.23 -27.68
CA MET A 355 -10.35 42.25 -26.92
C MET A 355 -10.69 42.77 -25.51
N LYS A 356 -11.84 42.37 -24.96
CA LYS A 356 -12.26 42.72 -23.59
C LYS A 356 -11.67 41.80 -22.52
N LEU A 357 -10.71 40.95 -22.89
CA LEU A 357 -10.15 39.89 -22.06
C LEU A 357 -9.15 40.46 -21.04
N LYS A 358 -9.38 40.21 -19.75
CA LYS A 358 -8.44 40.57 -18.67
C LYS A 358 -7.39 39.47 -18.52
N THR A 359 -6.19 39.70 -19.07
CA THR A 359 -5.05 38.78 -18.93
C THR A 359 -4.08 39.25 -17.85
N TYR A 360 -3.61 38.34 -17.00
CA TYR A 360 -2.49 38.58 -16.08
C TYR A 360 -1.17 38.72 -16.85
N SER A 361 -0.93 37.81 -17.80
CA SER A 361 0.24 37.89 -18.68
C SER A 361 -0.05 37.26 -20.04
N VAL A 362 0.71 37.68 -21.06
CA VAL A 362 0.65 37.12 -22.41
C VAL A 362 2.03 36.60 -22.78
N ILE A 363 2.10 35.33 -23.19
CA ILE A 363 3.32 34.67 -23.62
C ILE A 363 3.18 34.32 -25.09
N LEU A 364 3.99 34.98 -25.92
CA LEU A 364 4.06 34.72 -27.35
C LEU A 364 5.22 33.80 -27.64
N LYS A 365 4.92 32.64 -28.25
CA LYS A 365 5.92 31.75 -28.85
C LYS A 365 6.00 32.07 -30.34
N ASP A 366 7.07 32.73 -30.74
CA ASP A 366 7.36 32.98 -32.15
C ASP A 366 8.36 31.94 -32.70
N GLY A 367 8.53 31.87 -34.01
CA GLY A 367 9.46 30.92 -34.65
C GLY A 367 10.94 31.09 -34.27
N LYS A 368 11.32 32.18 -33.59
CA LYS A 368 12.70 32.37 -33.07
C LYS A 368 12.88 31.84 -31.65
N MET A 369 11.81 31.80 -30.86
CA MET A 369 11.85 31.34 -29.47
C MET A 369 11.94 29.82 -29.43
N ASN A 370 13.10 29.30 -29.04
CA ASN A 370 13.27 27.86 -28.87
C ASN A 370 12.45 27.34 -27.66
N ASP A 371 12.28 26.03 -27.61
CA ASP A 371 11.52 25.36 -26.54
C ASP A 371 12.07 25.62 -25.14
N ALA A 372 13.39 25.70 -25.00
CA ALA A 372 14.04 25.90 -23.70
C ALA A 372 13.75 27.31 -23.14
N GLU A 373 13.85 28.33 -23.97
CA GLU A 373 13.49 29.71 -23.63
C GLU A 373 12.01 29.82 -23.28
N PHE A 374 11.15 29.16 -24.05
CA PHE A 374 9.71 29.16 -23.82
C PHE A 374 9.37 28.52 -22.47
N VAL A 375 9.95 27.34 -22.19
CA VAL A 375 9.80 26.65 -20.90
C VAL A 375 10.37 27.48 -19.75
N ALA A 376 11.51 28.15 -19.92
CA ALA A 376 12.09 29.03 -18.90
C ALA A 376 11.15 30.20 -18.57
N LYS A 377 10.51 30.80 -19.58
CA LYS A 377 9.52 31.86 -19.39
C LYS A 377 8.27 31.34 -18.68
N LEU A 378 7.77 30.15 -19.05
CA LEU A 378 6.66 29.51 -18.34
C LEU A 378 7.00 29.25 -16.87
N LYS A 379 8.16 28.65 -16.58
CA LYS A 379 8.66 28.40 -15.21
C LYS A 379 8.71 29.70 -14.40
N LYS A 380 9.23 30.79 -14.98
CA LYS A 380 9.28 32.10 -14.33
C LYS A 380 7.89 32.63 -13.99
N THR A 381 6.95 32.61 -14.95
CA THR A 381 5.58 33.09 -14.73
C THR A 381 4.83 32.23 -13.70
N VAL A 382 5.00 30.91 -13.73
CA VAL A 382 4.44 30.02 -12.70
C VAL A 382 4.99 30.38 -11.32
N ALA A 383 6.31 30.56 -11.18
CA ALA A 383 6.93 30.91 -9.91
C ALA A 383 6.43 32.25 -9.33
N GLU A 384 6.23 33.27 -10.17
CA GLU A 384 5.68 34.57 -9.78
C GLU A 384 4.23 34.48 -9.29
N ILE A 385 3.42 33.67 -9.98
CA ILE A 385 2.01 33.45 -9.63
C ILE A 385 1.94 32.70 -8.31
N VAL A 386 2.64 31.57 -8.19
CA VAL A 386 2.61 30.68 -7.02
C VAL A 386 2.95 31.44 -5.73
N ALA A 387 3.94 32.32 -5.76
CA ALA A 387 4.35 33.12 -4.60
C ALA A 387 3.28 34.08 -4.05
N SER A 388 2.25 34.41 -4.84
CA SER A 388 1.20 35.40 -4.51
C SER A 388 -0.22 34.82 -4.63
N SER A 389 -0.36 33.50 -4.60
CA SER A 389 -1.61 32.81 -4.89
C SER A 389 -2.34 32.29 -3.64
N ILE A 390 -3.66 32.26 -3.74
CA ILE A 390 -4.52 31.53 -2.80
C ILE A 390 -4.28 30.04 -3.02
N LYS A 391 -4.18 29.29 -1.91
CA LYS A 391 -3.97 27.85 -1.88
C LYS A 391 -5.28 27.17 -1.48
N LEU A 392 -5.61 26.05 -2.11
CA LEU A 392 -6.85 25.32 -1.88
C LEU A 392 -6.57 23.82 -1.87
N SER A 393 -7.11 23.10 -0.88
CA SER A 393 -7.03 21.64 -0.83
C SER A 393 -8.05 20.99 -1.78
N LEU A 394 -7.76 19.77 -2.24
CA LEU A 394 -8.70 19.01 -3.09
C LEU A 394 -10.02 18.72 -2.38
N GLU A 395 -9.97 18.54 -1.06
CA GLU A 395 -11.17 18.39 -0.24
C GLU A 395 -12.08 19.62 -0.32
N LYS A 396 -11.54 20.84 -0.24
CA LYS A 396 -12.33 22.08 -0.41
C LYS A 396 -12.83 22.24 -1.85
N MET A 397 -12.07 21.76 -2.84
CA MET A 397 -12.50 21.76 -4.26
C MET A 397 -13.74 20.89 -4.50
N SER A 398 -13.98 19.86 -3.67
CA SER A 398 -15.15 18.98 -3.81
C SER A 398 -16.49 19.71 -3.64
N MET A 399 -16.52 20.77 -2.82
CA MET A 399 -17.70 21.63 -2.67
C MET A 399 -18.01 22.35 -3.98
N ILE A 400 -16.99 22.93 -4.61
CA ILE A 400 -17.10 23.61 -5.91
C ILE A 400 -17.49 22.62 -7.02
N ALA A 401 -16.94 21.40 -7.00
CA ALA A 401 -17.32 20.34 -7.93
C ALA A 401 -18.83 20.03 -7.83
N THR A 402 -19.33 19.86 -6.61
CA THR A 402 -20.75 19.57 -6.33
C THR A 402 -21.65 20.71 -6.81
N ASP A 403 -21.28 21.96 -6.54
CA ASP A 403 -22.03 23.15 -6.99
C ASP A 403 -22.11 23.26 -8.53
N LEU A 404 -21.11 22.70 -9.23
CA LEU A 404 -21.06 22.65 -10.70
C LEU A 404 -21.71 21.38 -11.29
N GLY A 405 -22.30 20.51 -10.45
CA GLY A 405 -22.91 19.25 -10.89
C GLY A 405 -21.90 18.16 -11.26
N ILE A 406 -20.63 18.29 -10.86
CA ILE A 406 -19.61 17.24 -10.99
C ILE A 406 -19.81 16.26 -9.84
N GLN A 407 -19.92 14.97 -10.15
CA GLN A 407 -20.03 13.92 -9.14
C GLN A 407 -18.72 13.83 -8.34
N VAL A 408 -18.78 13.45 -7.06
CA VAL A 408 -17.58 13.18 -6.26
C VAL A 408 -17.65 11.73 -5.82
N ASP A 409 -16.63 10.94 -6.16
CA ASP A 409 -16.55 9.51 -5.82
C ASP A 409 -16.70 9.24 -4.31
N GLU A 410 -16.18 10.14 -3.47
CA GLU A 410 -16.28 10.07 -2.01
C GLU A 410 -17.72 10.28 -1.49
N ASN A 411 -18.62 10.93 -2.24
CA ASN A 411 -19.98 11.25 -1.79
C ASN A 411 -20.92 10.03 -1.74
N ASN A 412 -20.43 8.83 -2.01
CA ASN A 412 -21.15 7.58 -1.76
C ASN A 412 -21.62 7.51 -0.29
N THR A 413 -22.88 7.14 -0.07
CA THR A 413 -23.50 7.06 1.27
C THR A 413 -22.78 6.09 2.21
N ILE A 414 -22.35 4.92 1.73
CA ILE A 414 -21.60 3.93 2.51
C ILE A 414 -20.23 4.53 2.94
N CYS A 415 -19.58 5.25 2.02
CA CYS A 415 -18.30 5.92 2.30
C CYS A 415 -18.45 7.06 3.32
N GLN A 416 -19.49 7.89 3.18
CA GLN A 416 -19.75 9.01 4.09
C GLN A 416 -20.15 8.52 5.50
N ASN A 417 -21.01 7.52 5.60
CA ASN A 417 -21.36 6.94 6.90
C ASN A 417 -20.13 6.34 7.61
N ALA A 418 -19.28 5.63 6.86
CA ALA A 418 -18.01 5.12 7.36
C ALA A 418 -17.09 6.24 7.85
N LYS A 419 -17.01 7.35 7.10
CA LYS A 419 -16.24 8.54 7.46
C LYS A 419 -16.73 9.14 8.77
N GLU A 420 -18.04 9.40 8.88
CA GLU A 420 -18.65 9.94 10.09
C GLU A 420 -18.37 9.05 11.31
N ARG A 421 -18.47 7.72 11.13
CA ARG A 421 -18.19 6.75 12.20
C ARG A 421 -16.72 6.78 12.62
N ALA A 422 -15.79 6.80 11.67
CA ALA A 422 -14.37 6.93 11.97
C ALA A 422 -14.08 8.24 12.71
N GLU A 423 -14.66 9.35 12.25
CA GLU A 423 -14.51 10.65 12.90
C GLU A 423 -15.04 10.69 14.33
N ARG A 424 -16.16 9.99 14.65
CA ARG A 424 -16.65 9.88 16.04
C ARG A 424 -15.61 9.29 17.00
N ILE A 425 -14.71 8.43 16.50
CA ILE A 425 -13.63 7.85 17.29
C ILE A 425 -12.42 8.79 17.33
N THR A 426 -12.11 9.47 16.23
CA THR A 426 -10.82 10.17 16.06
C THR A 426 -10.86 11.67 16.34
N ARG A 427 -12.03 12.31 16.36
CA ARG A 427 -12.17 13.78 16.42
C ARG A 427 -11.55 14.40 17.68
N ASP A 428 -11.63 13.70 18.81
CA ASP A 428 -11.21 14.21 20.12
C ASP A 428 -9.82 13.71 20.54
N ILE A 429 -9.03 13.15 19.61
CA ILE A 429 -7.68 12.65 19.87
C ILE A 429 -6.69 13.81 19.76
N GLU A 430 -6.45 14.50 20.87
CA GLU A 430 -5.45 15.57 20.96
C GLU A 430 -4.04 15.03 21.28
N ASN A 431 -3.96 14.13 22.27
CA ASN A 431 -2.72 13.51 22.74
C ASN A 431 -2.83 11.99 22.62
N ILE A 432 -1.99 11.40 21.77
CA ILE A 432 -2.03 9.97 21.45
C ILE A 432 -1.69 9.09 22.69
N PRO A 433 -0.59 9.34 23.42
CA PRO A 433 -0.31 8.64 24.68
C PRO A 433 -1.47 8.66 25.69
N ASP A 434 -2.05 9.83 25.95
CA ASP A 434 -3.14 9.99 26.92
C ASP A 434 -4.40 9.25 26.45
N TYR A 435 -4.72 9.35 25.15
CA TYR A 435 -5.83 8.63 24.54
C TYR A 435 -5.66 7.12 24.71
N LYS A 436 -4.48 6.56 24.45
CA LYS A 436 -4.22 5.13 24.66
C LYS A 436 -4.44 4.73 26.11
N MET A 437 -3.93 5.50 27.07
CA MET A 437 -4.11 5.20 28.50
C MET A 437 -5.57 5.19 28.92
N LYS A 438 -6.40 6.08 28.35
CA LYS A 438 -7.80 6.24 28.70
C LYS A 438 -8.71 5.25 27.95
N GLU A 439 -8.59 5.20 26.63
CA GLU A 439 -9.53 4.50 25.75
C GLU A 439 -9.07 3.06 25.42
N LEU A 440 -7.77 2.76 25.55
CA LEU A 440 -7.16 1.47 25.23
C LEU A 440 -6.33 0.88 26.42
N PRO A 441 -6.90 0.75 27.63
CA PRO A 441 -6.14 0.42 28.84
C PRO A 441 -5.65 -1.05 28.91
N LEU A 442 -6.30 -1.99 28.23
CA LEU A 442 -6.07 -3.42 28.43
C LEU A 442 -4.75 -3.89 27.84
N GLN A 443 -4.31 -3.26 26.75
CA GLN A 443 -2.97 -3.46 26.19
C GLN A 443 -1.85 -2.72 26.97
N GLY A 444 -2.20 -2.01 28.04
CA GLY A 444 -1.29 -1.21 28.84
C GLY A 444 -0.50 -2.02 29.87
N LYS A 445 -0.42 -1.49 31.09
CA LYS A 445 0.41 -2.06 32.18
C LYS A 445 0.04 -3.52 32.52
N PRO A 446 -1.25 -3.91 32.67
CA PRO A 446 -1.60 -5.29 33.02
C PRO A 446 -1.05 -6.29 32.02
N TRP A 447 -1.20 -6.03 30.72
CA TRP A 447 -0.71 -6.90 29.66
C TRP A 447 0.82 -7.02 29.65
N LYS A 448 1.54 -5.92 29.87
CA LYS A 448 3.00 -5.94 30.00
C LYS A 448 3.49 -6.75 31.20
N GLU A 449 2.81 -6.67 32.34
CA GLU A 449 3.16 -7.46 33.53
C GLU A 449 2.81 -8.94 33.37
N ILE A 450 1.65 -9.27 32.80
CA ILE A 450 1.29 -10.65 32.42
C ILE A 450 2.37 -11.25 31.53
N SER A 451 2.82 -10.50 30.52
CA SER A 451 3.86 -10.93 29.60
C SER A 451 5.19 -11.23 30.29
N LYS A 452 5.60 -10.41 31.25
CA LYS A 452 6.81 -10.67 32.06
C LYS A 452 6.66 -11.93 32.91
N LEU A 453 5.48 -12.15 33.50
CA LEU A 453 5.21 -13.31 34.33
C LEU A 453 5.16 -14.61 33.51
N GLU A 454 4.54 -14.59 32.34
CA GLU A 454 4.50 -15.73 31.41
C GLU A 454 5.92 -16.10 30.93
N LYS A 455 6.76 -15.11 30.59
CA LYS A 455 8.18 -15.35 30.28
C LYS A 455 8.94 -15.94 31.47
N GLU A 456 8.70 -15.46 32.69
CA GLU A 456 9.33 -16.00 33.90
C GLU A 456 8.87 -17.45 34.17
N MET A 457 7.61 -17.79 33.88
CA MET A 457 7.12 -19.17 34.01
C MET A 457 7.86 -20.14 33.09
N CYS A 458 8.26 -19.71 31.90
CA CYS A 458 9.05 -20.53 30.97
C CYS A 458 10.53 -20.59 31.34
N ARG A 459 11.10 -19.46 31.80
CA ARG A 459 12.54 -19.31 32.01
C ARG A 459 13.01 -19.71 33.42
N LEU A 460 12.15 -19.54 34.43
CA LEU A 460 12.41 -19.80 35.86
C LEU A 460 13.71 -19.15 36.39
N LYS A 461 14.16 -18.04 35.80
CA LYS A 461 15.42 -17.34 36.15
C LYS A 461 15.44 -16.90 37.62
N LYS A 462 14.27 -16.56 38.20
CA LYS A 462 14.11 -16.02 39.56
C LYS A 462 13.68 -17.07 40.59
N ALA A 463 13.48 -18.33 40.19
CA ALA A 463 13.05 -19.41 41.10
C ALA A 463 14.05 -19.67 42.25
N ARG A 464 15.34 -19.38 42.05
CA ARG A 464 16.41 -19.56 43.06
C ARG A 464 16.38 -20.97 43.70
N LYS A 465 16.25 -21.05 45.03
CA LYS A 465 16.16 -22.31 45.81
C LYS A 465 14.71 -22.69 46.17
N GLN A 466 13.71 -21.96 45.69
CA GLN A 466 12.32 -22.29 45.98
C GLN A 466 11.91 -23.57 45.26
N ASN A 467 10.87 -24.23 45.78
CA ASN A 467 10.25 -25.34 45.07
C ASN A 467 9.62 -24.81 43.76
N ILE A 468 9.94 -25.46 42.64
CA ILE A 468 9.53 -25.03 41.30
C ILE A 468 8.00 -25.02 41.15
N GLU A 469 7.31 -26.05 41.65
CA GLU A 469 5.85 -26.14 41.57
C GLU A 469 5.18 -25.02 42.36
N HIS A 470 5.69 -24.74 43.57
CA HIS A 470 5.20 -23.63 44.38
C HIS A 470 5.41 -22.29 43.68
N TYR A 471 6.60 -22.06 43.11
CA TYR A 471 6.92 -20.83 42.40
C TYR A 471 6.05 -20.65 41.14
N MET A 472 5.85 -21.71 40.35
CA MET A 472 4.94 -21.69 39.20
C MET A 472 3.49 -21.42 39.61
N SER A 473 3.03 -21.98 40.73
CA SER A 473 1.69 -21.72 41.27
C SER A 473 1.52 -20.25 41.67
N GLU A 474 2.54 -19.66 42.30
CA GLU A 474 2.55 -18.24 42.67
C GLU A 474 2.47 -17.33 41.44
N LEU A 475 3.29 -17.59 40.41
CA LEU A 475 3.25 -16.85 39.14
C LEU A 475 1.88 -16.96 38.47
N LYS A 476 1.28 -18.17 38.44
CA LYS A 476 -0.07 -18.38 37.93
C LYS A 476 -1.07 -17.51 38.69
N CYS A 477 -1.06 -17.54 40.02
CA CYS A 477 -1.96 -16.73 40.85
C CYS A 477 -1.85 -15.22 40.53
N GLN A 478 -0.62 -14.71 40.33
CA GLN A 478 -0.39 -13.32 39.93
C GLN A 478 -0.99 -13.02 38.55
N ILE A 479 -0.78 -13.89 37.56
CA ILE A 479 -1.39 -13.75 36.22
C ILE A 479 -2.91 -13.75 36.32
N GLN A 480 -3.49 -14.66 37.12
CA GLN A 480 -4.94 -14.74 37.32
C GLN A 480 -5.50 -13.43 37.89
N ASN A 481 -4.84 -12.84 38.89
CA ASN A 481 -5.24 -11.55 39.46
C ASN A 481 -5.20 -10.41 38.41
N LEU A 482 -4.15 -10.36 37.58
CA LEU A 482 -4.04 -9.37 36.50
C LEU A 482 -5.10 -9.57 35.40
N ARG A 483 -5.44 -10.82 35.05
CA ARG A 483 -6.54 -11.12 34.11
C ARG A 483 -7.90 -10.74 34.69
N MET A 484 -8.10 -10.92 36.00
CA MET A 484 -9.29 -10.43 36.70
C MET A 484 -9.37 -8.89 36.68
N GLU A 485 -8.26 -8.21 36.92
CA GLU A 485 -8.15 -6.74 36.80
C GLU A 485 -8.49 -6.27 35.37
N GLN A 486 -7.95 -6.92 34.34
CA GLN A 486 -8.28 -6.62 32.94
C GLN A 486 -9.79 -6.77 32.67
N GLY A 487 -10.41 -7.91 33.00
CA GLY A 487 -11.82 -8.13 32.71
C GLY A 487 -12.80 -7.29 33.55
N ASN A 488 -12.32 -6.63 34.62
CA ASN A 488 -13.12 -5.65 35.37
C ASN A 488 -13.21 -4.29 34.68
N HIS A 489 -12.38 -4.02 33.67
CA HIS A 489 -12.48 -2.77 32.90
C HIS A 489 -13.73 -2.81 32.01
N ARG A 490 -14.51 -1.73 32.05
CA ARG A 490 -15.67 -1.57 31.17
C ARG A 490 -15.19 -1.32 29.74
N MET A 491 -15.88 -1.92 28.77
CA MET A 491 -15.66 -1.60 27.36
C MET A 491 -15.95 -0.12 27.11
N ASN A 492 -14.95 0.60 26.62
CA ASN A 492 -15.05 2.02 26.28
C ASN A 492 -15.90 2.25 25.03
N GLU A 493 -16.50 3.44 24.93
CA GLU A 493 -17.36 3.82 23.80
C GLU A 493 -16.60 3.74 22.47
N ALA A 494 -15.33 4.17 22.44
CA ALA A 494 -14.49 4.08 21.25
C ALA A 494 -14.36 2.64 20.72
N ILE A 495 -14.18 1.67 21.62
CA ILE A 495 -14.11 0.25 21.27
C ILE A 495 -15.45 -0.29 20.79
N HIS A 496 -16.55 0.11 21.43
CA HIS A 496 -17.89 -0.27 20.99
C HIS A 496 -18.19 0.24 19.57
N GLN A 497 -17.88 1.52 19.30
CA GLN A 497 -18.00 2.11 17.96
C GLN A 497 -17.09 1.41 16.94
N PHE A 498 -15.88 1.03 17.34
CA PHE A 498 -14.94 0.30 16.50
C PHE A 498 -15.48 -1.10 16.12
N ILE A 499 -15.97 -1.89 17.08
CA ILE A 499 -16.61 -3.19 16.82
C ILE A 499 -17.81 -3.01 15.89
N SER A 500 -18.66 -2.01 16.15
CA SER A 500 -19.83 -1.72 15.32
C SER A 500 -19.45 -1.40 13.87
N GLY A 501 -18.38 -0.64 13.65
CA GLY A 501 -17.87 -0.35 12.31
C GLY A 501 -17.24 -1.57 11.63
N CYS A 502 -16.58 -2.45 12.38
CA CYS A 502 -16.05 -3.71 11.83
C CYS A 502 -17.18 -4.69 11.46
N CYS A 503 -18.34 -4.62 12.11
CA CYS A 503 -19.47 -5.52 11.85
C CYS A 503 -20.50 -4.97 10.85
N SER A 504 -20.33 -3.74 10.34
CA SER A 504 -21.31 -3.12 9.43
C SER A 504 -21.06 -3.50 7.96
N ASN A 505 -22.03 -3.21 7.10
CA ASN A 505 -21.85 -3.24 5.65
C ASN A 505 -20.86 -2.18 5.12
N GLU A 506 -20.40 -1.27 6.00
CA GLU A 506 -19.43 -0.21 5.70
C GLU A 506 -17.98 -0.63 6.05
N GLN A 507 -17.76 -1.89 6.46
CA GLN A 507 -16.52 -2.40 7.06
C GLN A 507 -15.23 -1.93 6.36
N LEU A 508 -15.13 -2.10 5.05
CA LEU A 508 -13.92 -1.76 4.29
C LEU A 508 -13.65 -0.26 4.28
N TYR A 509 -14.68 0.55 4.02
CA TYR A 509 -14.59 2.01 4.06
C TYR A 509 -14.26 2.50 5.48
N PHE A 510 -14.88 1.91 6.51
CA PHE A 510 -14.65 2.29 7.90
C PHE A 510 -13.20 2.04 8.30
N LEU A 511 -12.67 0.84 8.01
CA LEU A 511 -11.27 0.52 8.29
C LEU A 511 -10.33 1.43 7.49
N LYS A 512 -10.65 1.74 6.22
CA LYS A 512 -9.82 2.65 5.43
C LYS A 512 -9.82 4.08 5.97
N TRP A 513 -10.99 4.61 6.36
CA TRP A 513 -11.08 5.93 7.00
C TRP A 513 -10.36 5.98 8.34
N MET A 514 -10.49 4.93 9.16
CA MET A 514 -9.71 4.80 10.40
C MET A 514 -8.20 4.87 10.12
N LYS A 515 -7.70 4.15 9.11
CA LYS A 515 -6.30 4.23 8.68
C LYS A 515 -5.91 5.65 8.28
N ILE A 516 -6.63 6.24 7.33
CA ILE A 516 -6.34 7.59 6.80
C ILE A 516 -6.29 8.63 7.92
N THR A 517 -7.28 8.63 8.82
CA THR A 517 -7.41 9.64 9.87
C THR A 517 -6.39 9.44 10.98
N LEU A 518 -6.18 8.21 11.46
CA LEU A 518 -5.15 7.92 12.48
C LEU A 518 -3.74 8.20 11.97
N ASP A 519 -3.48 7.93 10.69
CA ASP A 519 -2.21 8.25 10.03
C ASP A 519 -2.00 9.76 9.92
N SER A 520 -3.05 10.51 9.57
CA SER A 520 -2.97 11.97 9.57
C SER A 520 -2.74 12.54 10.97
N LEU A 521 -3.39 12.01 12.00
CA LEU A 521 -3.21 12.46 13.38
C LEU A 521 -1.79 12.16 13.88
N THR A 522 -1.30 10.95 13.62
CA THR A 522 0.06 10.55 14.02
C THR A 522 1.11 11.44 13.35
N ARG A 523 0.99 11.72 12.04
CA ARG A 523 1.93 12.62 11.34
C ARG A 523 1.94 14.03 11.91
N LYS A 524 0.77 14.61 12.20
CA LYS A 524 0.64 15.94 12.83
C LYS A 524 1.25 15.97 14.24
N HIS A 525 1.07 14.91 15.01
CA HIS A 525 1.65 14.84 16.35
C HIS A 525 3.17 14.67 16.31
N LEU A 526 3.67 13.77 15.45
CA LEU A 526 5.10 13.53 15.27
C LEU A 526 5.84 14.75 14.72
N SER A 527 5.26 15.50 13.77
CA SER A 527 5.90 16.71 13.25
C SER A 527 6.13 17.76 14.34
N ARG A 528 5.16 17.95 15.23
CA ARG A 528 5.27 18.82 16.42
C ARG A 528 6.38 18.36 17.37
N ILE A 529 6.45 17.06 17.68
CA ILE A 529 7.50 16.53 18.57
C ILE A 529 8.88 16.65 17.92
N GLN A 530 8.99 16.37 16.63
CA GLN A 530 10.26 16.49 15.89
C GLN A 530 10.76 17.93 15.82
N GLU A 531 9.87 18.93 15.77
CA GLU A 531 10.25 20.33 15.88
C GLU A 531 10.86 20.64 17.25
N GLN A 532 10.20 20.24 18.33
CA GLN A 532 10.74 20.38 19.69
C GLN A 532 12.07 19.64 19.87
N TYR A 533 12.21 18.47 19.24
CA TYR A 533 13.46 17.70 19.24
C TYR A 533 14.58 18.45 18.54
N ARG A 534 14.33 19.03 17.37
CA ARG A 534 15.31 19.84 16.64
C ARG A 534 15.75 21.06 17.46
N ASP A 535 14.82 21.71 18.16
CA ASP A 535 15.14 22.85 19.01
C ASP A 535 16.01 22.45 20.20
N ALA A 536 15.66 21.34 20.88
CA ALA A 536 16.45 20.79 21.99
C ALA A 536 17.86 20.36 21.54
N CYS A 537 18.02 19.89 20.30
CA CYS A 537 19.34 19.56 19.73
C CYS A 537 20.26 20.77 19.53
N GLN A 538 19.73 22.00 19.49
CA GLN A 538 20.57 23.20 19.29
C GLN A 538 21.43 23.50 20.54
N ASN A 539 21.03 23.04 21.73
CA ASN A 539 21.79 23.19 22.99
C ASN A 539 21.90 21.85 23.78
N PRO A 540 22.75 20.90 23.32
CA PRO A 540 22.73 19.51 23.81
C PRO A 540 23.18 19.31 25.26
N LYS A 541 23.93 20.26 25.83
CA LYS A 541 24.51 20.12 27.19
C LYS A 541 23.49 20.39 28.30
N GLU A 542 22.45 21.19 28.03
CA GLU A 542 21.41 21.55 29.00
C GLU A 542 20.15 20.66 28.86
N ASP A 543 19.89 20.07 27.69
CA ASP A 543 18.61 19.41 27.37
C ASP A 543 18.64 17.86 27.26
N LYS A 544 19.61 17.17 27.87
CA LYS A 544 19.71 15.68 27.76
C LYS A 544 18.47 14.94 28.28
N GLU A 545 17.88 15.37 29.38
CA GLU A 545 16.67 14.75 29.92
C GLU A 545 15.47 15.04 29.02
N ARG A 546 15.37 16.27 28.52
CA ARG A 546 14.34 16.69 27.55
C ARG A 546 14.41 15.87 26.26
N LEU A 547 15.60 15.62 25.73
CA LEU A 547 15.79 14.76 24.55
C LEU A 547 15.34 13.32 24.80
N ARG A 548 15.58 12.76 25.99
CA ARG A 548 15.08 11.43 26.36
C ARG A 548 13.56 11.39 26.48
N GLU A 549 12.97 12.43 27.04
CA GLU A 549 11.52 12.55 27.14
C GLU A 549 10.88 12.64 25.75
N LEU A 550 11.45 13.45 24.86
CA LEU A 550 11.00 13.55 23.46
C LEU A 550 11.18 12.24 22.69
N ASP A 551 12.29 11.50 22.88
CA ASP A 551 12.46 10.15 22.32
C ASP A 551 11.31 9.21 22.76
N ASN A 552 10.97 9.22 24.05
CA ASN A 552 9.87 8.39 24.60
C ASN A 552 8.51 8.81 24.03
N GLN A 553 8.29 10.12 23.86
CA GLN A 553 7.08 10.64 23.23
C GLN A 553 6.99 10.21 21.76
N ILE A 554 8.08 10.25 20.99
CA ILE A 554 8.10 9.76 19.60
C ILE A 554 7.69 8.27 19.56
N ALA A 555 8.30 7.43 20.41
CA ALA A 555 8.01 6.00 20.43
C ALA A 555 6.56 5.67 20.83
N SER A 556 5.96 6.46 21.72
CA SER A 556 4.58 6.26 22.21
C SER A 556 3.50 6.96 21.36
N SER A 557 3.89 7.87 20.47
CA SER A 557 2.98 8.69 19.64
C SER A 557 2.41 8.00 18.40
N SER A 558 2.66 6.71 18.20
CA SER A 558 2.06 5.96 17.09
C SER A 558 0.64 5.53 17.43
N LEU A 559 -0.37 5.83 16.61
CA LEU A 559 -1.71 5.26 16.74
C LEU A 559 -2.20 4.75 15.39
N GLY A 560 -2.85 3.60 15.40
CA GLY A 560 -3.29 2.92 14.19
C GLY A 560 -4.26 1.80 14.54
N ILE A 561 -4.90 1.22 13.52
CA ILE A 561 -5.93 0.18 13.67
C ILE A 561 -5.45 -1.01 14.50
N GLN A 562 -4.15 -1.35 14.41
CA GLN A 562 -3.56 -2.44 15.18
C GLN A 562 -3.74 -2.26 16.69
N HIS A 563 -3.75 -1.04 17.21
CA HIS A 563 -3.95 -0.79 18.64
C HIS A 563 -5.40 -1.08 19.07
N PHE A 564 -6.38 -0.77 18.21
CA PHE A 564 -7.77 -1.13 18.46
C PHE A 564 -7.98 -2.65 18.41
N MET A 565 -7.38 -3.32 17.42
CA MET A 565 -7.42 -4.78 17.30
C MET A 565 -6.73 -5.47 18.48
N ARG A 566 -5.61 -4.91 18.98
CA ARG A 566 -4.91 -5.39 20.18
C ARG A 566 -5.76 -5.21 21.44
N GLU A 567 -6.51 -4.12 21.55
CA GLU A 567 -7.45 -3.94 22.67
C GLU A 567 -8.56 -5.00 22.63
N LEU A 568 -9.11 -5.27 21.44
CA LEU A 568 -10.11 -6.33 21.24
C LEU A 568 -9.57 -7.72 21.58
N SER A 569 -8.30 -8.01 21.25
CA SER A 569 -7.69 -9.30 21.61
C SER A 569 -7.59 -9.46 23.12
N GLN A 570 -7.20 -8.41 23.87
CA GLN A 570 -7.14 -8.46 25.34
C GLN A 570 -8.53 -8.53 25.99
N LEU A 571 -9.54 -7.87 25.41
CA LEU A 571 -10.94 -8.03 25.82
C LEU A 571 -11.40 -9.49 25.65
N TYR A 572 -11.07 -10.11 24.52
CA TYR A 572 -11.41 -11.50 24.25
C TYR A 572 -10.70 -12.46 25.22
N GLU A 573 -9.39 -12.31 25.41
CA GLU A 573 -8.56 -13.11 26.32
C GLU A 573 -9.09 -13.05 27.76
N SER A 574 -9.40 -11.85 28.26
CA SER A 574 -9.92 -11.66 29.61
C SER A 574 -11.34 -12.23 29.80
N ALA A 575 -12.25 -11.98 28.85
CA ALA A 575 -13.61 -12.53 28.88
C ALA A 575 -13.62 -14.07 28.86
N HIS A 576 -12.77 -14.66 28.00
CA HIS A 576 -12.60 -16.11 27.95
C HIS A 576 -12.06 -16.67 29.27
N PHE A 577 -11.02 -16.04 29.82
CA PHE A 577 -10.41 -16.45 31.09
C PHE A 577 -11.42 -16.46 32.26
N GLN A 578 -12.28 -15.45 32.34
CA GLN A 578 -13.31 -15.34 33.38
C GLN A 578 -14.54 -16.25 33.14
N GLY A 579 -14.66 -16.85 31.95
CA GLY A 579 -15.91 -17.47 31.50
C GLY A 579 -17.06 -16.48 31.34
N ASN A 580 -16.75 -15.18 31.34
CA ASN A 580 -17.72 -14.10 31.41
C ASN A 580 -17.94 -13.48 30.02
N TRP A 581 -18.99 -13.93 29.34
CA TRP A 581 -19.37 -13.45 28.01
C TRP A 581 -20.52 -12.45 28.07
N ASN A 582 -20.41 -11.43 28.92
CA ASN A 582 -21.41 -10.37 29.07
C ASN A 582 -21.82 -9.71 27.73
N HIS A 583 -20.96 -9.77 26.71
CA HIS A 583 -21.25 -9.31 25.35
C HIS A 583 -21.18 -10.49 24.36
N SER A 584 -22.34 -10.89 23.80
CA SER A 584 -22.43 -11.98 22.82
C SER A 584 -21.61 -11.72 21.55
N SER A 585 -21.36 -10.44 21.23
CA SER A 585 -20.53 -10.00 20.09
C SER A 585 -19.06 -10.41 20.23
N LEU A 586 -18.51 -10.50 21.45
CA LEU A 586 -17.11 -10.88 21.68
C LEU A 586 -16.81 -12.31 21.20
N LYS A 587 -17.79 -13.22 21.28
CA LYS A 587 -17.64 -14.61 20.82
C LYS A 587 -17.41 -14.72 19.31
N LYS A 588 -17.86 -13.73 18.54
CA LYS A 588 -17.76 -13.70 17.07
C LYS A 588 -16.52 -12.96 16.57
N LEU A 589 -15.79 -12.28 17.44
CA LEU A 589 -14.59 -11.54 17.06
C LEU A 589 -13.53 -12.40 16.36
N PRO A 590 -13.26 -13.66 16.77
CA PRO A 590 -12.30 -14.48 16.05
C PRO A 590 -12.71 -14.76 14.60
N GLU A 591 -14.00 -15.02 14.36
CA GLU A 591 -14.55 -15.25 13.01
C GLU A 591 -14.51 -13.98 12.17
N LEU A 592 -14.88 -12.84 12.74
CA LEU A 592 -14.78 -11.53 12.09
C LEU A 592 -13.34 -11.22 11.67
N CYS A 593 -12.36 -11.47 12.55
CA CYS A 593 -10.95 -11.23 12.24
C CYS A 593 -10.43 -12.20 11.17
N ALA A 594 -10.88 -13.46 11.18
CA ALA A 594 -10.55 -14.40 10.10
C ALA A 594 -11.11 -13.93 8.75
N GLN A 595 -12.32 -13.38 8.72
CA GLN A 595 -12.89 -12.77 7.51
C GLN A 595 -12.09 -11.54 7.04
N LEU A 596 -11.66 -10.68 7.96
CA LEU A 596 -10.78 -9.55 7.65
C LEU A 596 -9.43 -10.01 7.07
N MET A 597 -8.83 -11.06 7.63
CA MET A 597 -7.61 -11.64 7.07
C MET A 597 -7.81 -12.15 5.63
N LEU A 598 -8.95 -12.79 5.34
CA LEU A 598 -9.30 -13.21 3.98
C LEU A 598 -9.48 -12.02 3.03
N ASN A 599 -9.89 -10.86 3.53
CA ASN A 599 -10.00 -9.61 2.78
C ASN A 599 -8.65 -8.86 2.66
N GLY A 600 -7.53 -9.46 3.06
CA GLY A 600 -6.20 -8.88 2.95
C GLY A 600 -5.79 -7.95 4.10
N PHE A 601 -6.53 -7.92 5.22
CA PHE A 601 -6.11 -7.15 6.40
C PHE A 601 -5.03 -7.90 7.20
N PRO A 602 -3.92 -7.23 7.56
CA PRO A 602 -2.91 -7.84 8.40
C PRO A 602 -3.40 -7.98 9.86
N LEU A 603 -3.15 -9.14 10.46
CA LEU A 603 -3.39 -9.39 11.89
C LEU A 603 -2.07 -9.41 12.66
N GLU A 604 -2.03 -8.73 13.81
CA GLU A 604 -0.88 -8.77 14.70
C GLU A 604 -0.73 -10.16 15.32
N LEU A 605 0.39 -10.81 15.05
CA LEU A 605 0.78 -12.10 15.60
C LEU A 605 1.54 -11.93 16.93
N ILE A 606 2.49 -11.00 16.96
CA ILE A 606 3.33 -10.71 18.14
C ILE A 606 3.16 -9.24 18.47
N ASP A 607 2.80 -8.94 19.71
CA ASP A 607 2.81 -7.57 20.22
C ASP A 607 4.25 -7.19 20.60
N GLY A 608 4.87 -6.28 19.83
CA GLY A 608 6.22 -5.79 20.11
C GLY A 608 6.33 -4.92 21.37
N ASP A 609 5.24 -4.31 21.85
CA ASP A 609 5.24 -3.51 23.08
C ASP A 609 5.32 -4.36 24.35
N ALA A 610 4.61 -5.48 24.35
CA ALA A 610 4.61 -6.44 25.45
C ALA A 610 5.63 -7.58 25.23
N SER A 611 6.15 -7.71 24.00
CA SER A 611 6.97 -8.83 23.55
C SER A 611 6.30 -10.18 23.82
N ASN A 612 5.00 -10.28 23.50
CA ASN A 612 4.18 -11.44 23.83
C ASN A 612 3.07 -11.68 22.80
N ILE A 613 2.42 -12.83 22.89
CA ILE A 613 1.43 -13.31 21.95
C ILE A 613 0.15 -13.69 22.71
N PRO A 614 -1.02 -13.14 22.35
CA PRO A 614 -2.29 -13.59 22.90
C PRO A 614 -2.66 -14.95 22.26
N LEU A 615 -2.11 -16.04 22.83
CA LEU A 615 -2.17 -17.39 22.26
C LEU A 615 -3.60 -17.90 22.05
N ARG A 616 -4.53 -17.57 22.96
CA ARG A 616 -5.93 -18.02 22.84
C ARG A 616 -6.62 -17.29 21.70
N TRP A 617 -6.45 -15.97 21.65
CA TRP A 617 -6.96 -15.12 20.57
C TRP A 617 -6.48 -15.59 19.20
N ILE A 618 -5.16 -15.72 19.02
CA ILE A 618 -4.57 -16.15 17.74
C ILE A 618 -5.02 -17.57 17.39
N GLY A 619 -5.02 -18.49 18.37
CA GLY A 619 -5.47 -19.86 18.16
C GLY A 619 -6.94 -19.95 17.71
N ASP A 620 -7.83 -19.15 18.29
CA ASP A 620 -9.25 -19.14 17.94
C ASP A 620 -9.51 -18.46 16.58
N VAL A 621 -8.76 -17.39 16.24
CA VAL A 621 -8.83 -16.74 14.91
C VAL A 621 -8.38 -17.72 13.82
N LEU A 622 -7.23 -18.38 14.00
CA LEU A 622 -6.73 -19.37 13.04
C LEU A 622 -7.64 -20.58 12.93
N SER A 623 -8.29 -20.98 14.03
CA SER A 623 -9.30 -22.04 14.02
C SER A 623 -10.54 -21.63 13.21
N ALA A 624 -10.99 -20.38 13.34
CA ALA A 624 -12.07 -19.83 12.53
C ALA A 624 -11.66 -19.74 11.06
N LEU A 625 -10.43 -19.30 10.77
CA LEU A 625 -9.88 -19.25 9.43
C LEU A 625 -9.85 -20.64 8.78
N ASN A 626 -9.39 -21.67 9.50
CA ASN A 626 -9.41 -23.05 9.02
C ASN A 626 -10.82 -23.51 8.61
N LYS A 627 -11.83 -23.18 9.42
CA LYS A 627 -13.23 -23.50 9.10
C LYS A 627 -13.70 -22.79 7.83
N LEU A 628 -13.34 -21.51 7.66
CA LEU A 628 -13.73 -20.70 6.50
C LEU A 628 -13.01 -21.13 5.21
N THR A 629 -11.85 -21.78 5.29
CA THR A 629 -11.06 -22.22 4.13
C THR A 629 -11.16 -23.72 3.82
N THR A 630 -11.80 -24.50 4.69
CA THR A 630 -12.02 -25.95 4.47
C THR A 630 -12.88 -26.18 3.20
N PRO A 631 -12.55 -27.15 2.32
CA PRO A 631 -11.50 -28.17 2.44
C PRO A 631 -10.13 -27.77 1.85
N HIS A 632 -9.99 -26.59 1.26
CA HIS A 632 -8.75 -26.13 0.61
C HIS A 632 -7.94 -25.25 1.55
N ASN A 633 -7.16 -25.84 2.44
CA ASN A 633 -6.52 -25.09 3.52
C ASN A 633 -4.99 -25.26 3.58
N ARG A 634 -4.34 -25.70 2.50
CA ARG A 634 -2.87 -25.83 2.51
C ARG A 634 -2.22 -24.46 2.51
N ILE A 635 -1.43 -24.16 3.54
CA ILE A 635 -0.79 -22.85 3.71
C ILE A 635 0.71 -22.99 3.48
N ARG A 636 1.30 -22.06 2.73
CA ARG A 636 2.74 -21.83 2.70
C ARG A 636 3.09 -20.54 3.46
N VAL A 637 4.01 -20.60 4.39
CA VAL A 637 4.38 -19.46 5.25
C VAL A 637 5.68 -18.82 4.76
N VAL A 638 5.63 -17.52 4.48
CA VAL A 638 6.77 -16.70 4.04
C VAL A 638 7.00 -15.59 5.07
N THR A 639 8.20 -15.52 5.64
CA THR A 639 8.58 -14.45 6.58
C THR A 639 9.72 -13.62 6.04
N VAL A 640 9.76 -12.32 6.39
CA VAL A 640 10.93 -11.46 6.16
C VAL A 640 11.64 -11.12 7.48
N LEU A 641 12.96 -11.14 7.50
CA LEU A 641 13.82 -10.69 8.60
C LEU A 641 14.84 -9.67 8.10
N GLY A 642 15.34 -8.82 9.00
CA GLY A 642 16.36 -7.83 8.66
C GLY A 642 16.35 -6.66 9.63
N VAL A 643 17.39 -5.81 9.54
CA VAL A 643 17.54 -4.64 10.41
C VAL A 643 16.37 -3.67 10.28
N GLN A 644 16.18 -2.83 11.29
CA GLN A 644 15.21 -1.74 11.27
C GLN A 644 15.44 -0.82 10.07
N SER A 645 14.34 -0.39 9.43
CA SER A 645 14.36 0.52 8.28
C SER A 645 15.11 0.02 7.03
N SER A 646 15.35 -1.29 6.90
CA SER A 646 15.95 -1.91 5.69
C SER A 646 14.99 -2.08 4.51
N GLY A 647 13.72 -1.66 4.63
CA GLY A 647 12.73 -1.79 3.56
C GLY A 647 12.04 -3.15 3.47
N LYS A 648 11.94 -3.92 4.57
CA LYS A 648 11.27 -5.24 4.64
C LYS A 648 9.80 -5.20 4.18
N SER A 649 8.99 -4.35 4.78
CA SER A 649 7.57 -4.22 4.43
C SER A 649 7.41 -3.70 3.00
N THR A 650 8.30 -2.80 2.54
CA THR A 650 8.35 -2.34 1.13
C THR A 650 8.66 -3.48 0.16
N LEU A 651 9.59 -4.36 0.55
CA LEU A 651 9.96 -5.56 -0.22
C LEU A 651 8.73 -6.48 -0.38
N LEU A 652 8.07 -6.82 0.72
CA LEU A 652 6.88 -7.68 0.70
C LEU A 652 5.73 -7.05 -0.09
N ASN A 653 5.45 -5.76 0.11
CA ASN A 653 4.41 -5.03 -0.62
C ASN A 653 4.68 -5.05 -2.14
N THR A 654 5.94 -4.98 -2.55
CA THR A 654 6.32 -5.03 -3.97
C THR A 654 6.28 -6.46 -4.52
N MET A 655 6.75 -7.44 -3.75
CA MET A 655 6.78 -8.85 -4.14
C MET A 655 5.40 -9.49 -4.28
N PHE A 656 4.48 -9.18 -3.37
CA PHE A 656 3.20 -9.88 -3.27
C PHE A 656 1.97 -9.00 -3.54
N GLY A 657 2.15 -7.69 -3.74
CA GLY A 657 1.02 -6.75 -3.90
C GLY A 657 0.23 -6.49 -2.61
N VAL A 658 0.84 -6.76 -1.45
CA VAL A 658 0.23 -6.54 -0.12
C VAL A 658 0.41 -5.11 0.39
N GLN A 659 -0.26 -4.79 1.50
CA GLN A 659 -0.33 -3.44 2.07
C GLN A 659 0.13 -3.37 3.53
N PHE A 660 1.30 -3.94 3.86
CA PHE A 660 1.92 -3.69 5.17
C PHE A 660 2.28 -2.21 5.34
N ALA A 661 2.28 -1.73 6.58
CA ALA A 661 2.56 -0.34 6.90
C ALA A 661 4.04 0.03 6.62
N VAL A 662 4.28 1.17 5.97
CA VAL A 662 5.63 1.62 5.51
C VAL A 662 5.99 3.07 5.89
N SER A 663 5.25 3.71 6.80
CA SER A 663 5.40 5.15 7.07
C SER A 663 6.65 5.53 7.86
N SER A 664 7.21 6.71 7.58
CA SER A 664 8.33 7.27 8.35
C SER A 664 7.94 7.50 9.81
N GLY A 665 8.79 7.08 10.76
CA GLY A 665 8.51 7.21 12.20
C GLY A 665 7.58 6.15 12.80
N ARG A 666 7.12 5.16 12.01
CA ARG A 666 6.46 3.95 12.53
C ARG A 666 7.19 2.73 12.03
N CYS A 667 8.21 2.29 12.75
CA CYS A 667 8.74 0.96 12.49
C CYS A 667 7.68 -0.07 12.91
N THR A 668 7.52 -1.14 12.14
CA THR A 668 6.75 -2.32 12.55
C THR A 668 7.26 -2.76 13.92
N ARG A 669 6.37 -2.88 14.91
CA ARG A 669 6.70 -3.37 16.24
C ARG A 669 6.00 -4.70 16.46
N GLY A 670 6.75 -5.76 16.75
CA GLY A 670 6.24 -7.14 16.77
C GLY A 670 6.18 -7.79 15.38
N ALA A 671 5.19 -8.62 15.12
CA ALA A 671 5.05 -9.32 13.83
C ALA A 671 3.58 -9.35 13.38
N PHE A 672 3.36 -9.22 12.07
CA PHE A 672 2.03 -9.15 11.46
C PHE A 672 1.89 -10.20 10.37
N MET A 673 0.78 -10.93 10.37
CA MET A 673 0.48 -11.95 9.40
C MET A 673 -0.65 -11.53 8.45
N LEU A 674 -0.50 -11.83 7.17
CA LEU A 674 -1.48 -11.53 6.13
C LEU A 674 -1.63 -12.76 5.22
N LEU A 675 -2.88 -13.14 4.92
CA LEU A 675 -3.17 -14.32 4.11
C LEU A 675 -3.52 -13.92 2.67
N ILE A 676 -2.95 -14.65 1.70
CA ILE A 676 -3.24 -14.50 0.28
C ILE A 676 -3.76 -15.83 -0.28
N GLY A 677 -4.89 -15.81 -0.98
CA GLY A 677 -5.38 -16.98 -1.71
C GLY A 677 -4.55 -17.28 -2.95
N VAL A 678 -4.37 -18.57 -3.28
CA VAL A 678 -3.71 -19.02 -4.52
C VAL A 678 -4.77 -19.45 -5.53
N SER A 679 -4.69 -18.95 -6.77
CA SER A 679 -5.63 -19.35 -7.81
C SER A 679 -5.45 -20.80 -8.21
N GLU A 680 -6.55 -21.42 -8.65
CA GLU A 680 -6.59 -22.86 -8.95
C GLU A 680 -5.45 -23.34 -9.84
N GLU A 681 -5.06 -22.52 -10.81
CA GLU A 681 -4.00 -22.80 -11.78
C GLU A 681 -2.61 -22.95 -11.12
N PHE A 682 -2.35 -22.30 -9.98
CA PHE A 682 -1.04 -22.36 -9.28
C PHE A 682 -1.06 -23.21 -8.03
N ARG A 683 -2.22 -23.73 -7.61
CA ARG A 683 -2.27 -24.62 -6.45
C ARG A 683 -1.46 -25.90 -6.65
N SER A 684 -1.35 -26.37 -7.89
CA SER A 684 -0.48 -27.51 -8.25
C SER A 684 0.99 -27.14 -8.37
N GLU A 685 1.30 -25.91 -8.83
CA GLU A 685 2.68 -25.43 -8.98
C GLU A 685 3.28 -25.12 -7.60
N LEU A 686 2.58 -24.29 -6.81
CA LEU A 686 2.97 -23.91 -5.46
C LEU A 686 2.70 -24.98 -4.41
N LEU A 687 1.91 -26.01 -4.71
CA LEU A 687 1.52 -27.07 -3.74
C LEU A 687 0.80 -26.53 -2.49
N CYS A 688 0.23 -25.33 -2.55
CA CYS A 688 -0.57 -24.73 -1.47
C CYS A 688 -1.83 -24.03 -2.02
N ASP A 689 -2.81 -23.83 -1.15
CA ASP A 689 -4.06 -23.12 -1.44
C ASP A 689 -3.98 -21.66 -1.00
N TYR A 690 -3.11 -21.35 -0.03
CA TYR A 690 -2.87 -20.01 0.50
C TYR A 690 -1.38 -19.76 0.78
N ILE A 691 -0.98 -18.49 0.75
CA ILE A 691 0.31 -18.00 1.23
C ILE A 691 0.07 -17.10 2.44
N LEU A 692 0.66 -17.44 3.59
CA LEU A 692 0.66 -16.60 4.79
C LEU A 692 1.98 -15.83 4.84
N ILE A 693 1.91 -14.51 4.75
CA ILE A 693 3.08 -13.63 4.79
C ILE A 693 3.20 -13.04 6.19
N ILE A 694 4.38 -13.13 6.79
CA ILE A 694 4.71 -12.54 8.08
C ILE A 694 5.72 -11.40 7.89
N ASP A 695 5.28 -10.17 8.13
CA ASP A 695 6.15 -8.99 8.24
C ASP A 695 6.59 -8.80 9.69
N THR A 696 7.87 -8.56 9.91
CA THR A 696 8.43 -8.48 11.27
C THR A 696 8.98 -7.10 11.59
N GLU A 697 9.09 -6.82 12.88
CA GLU A 697 9.90 -5.76 13.42
C GLU A 697 11.35 -5.83 12.91
N GLY A 698 11.98 -4.67 12.84
CA GLY A 698 13.40 -4.57 12.55
C GLY A 698 14.26 -5.04 13.71
N LEU A 699 15.14 -6.00 13.44
CA LEU A 699 16.13 -6.44 14.41
C LEU A 699 17.05 -5.29 14.79
N LYS A 700 17.54 -5.29 16.04
CA LYS A 700 18.42 -4.27 16.62
C LYS A 700 17.87 -2.86 16.57
N SER A 701 16.60 -2.69 16.89
CA SER A 701 16.01 -1.35 16.90
C SER A 701 16.72 -0.43 17.92
N LEU A 702 17.00 0.82 17.53
CA LEU A 702 17.72 1.79 18.38
C LEU A 702 16.96 2.08 19.69
N GLU A 703 15.64 1.97 19.64
CA GLU A 703 14.74 2.13 20.79
C GLU A 703 14.92 1.00 21.81
N LEU A 704 15.06 -0.24 21.34
CA LEU A 704 15.30 -1.41 22.20
C LEU A 704 16.77 -1.55 22.61
N ALA A 705 17.73 -1.09 21.80
CA ALA A 705 19.17 -1.20 22.08
C ALA A 705 19.61 -0.58 23.41
N LYS A 706 18.80 0.33 23.99
CA LYS A 706 19.03 0.94 25.32
C LYS A 706 18.64 0.00 26.49
N LEU A 707 17.92 -1.10 26.22
CA LEU A 707 17.50 -2.11 27.19
C LEU A 707 18.54 -3.25 27.26
N ALA A 708 18.83 -3.71 28.48
CA ALA A 708 19.81 -4.78 28.74
C ALA A 708 19.47 -6.12 28.05
N ASP A 709 18.20 -6.34 27.71
CA ASP A 709 17.67 -7.60 27.16
C ASP A 709 17.32 -7.53 25.66
N SER A 710 17.73 -6.49 24.93
CA SER A 710 17.38 -6.29 23.52
C SER A 710 17.76 -7.45 22.60
N TYR A 711 18.94 -8.03 22.81
CA TYR A 711 19.38 -9.21 22.08
C TYR A 711 18.52 -10.45 22.35
N GLU A 712 17.94 -10.58 23.55
CA GLU A 712 17.02 -11.68 23.84
C GLU A 712 15.72 -11.52 23.05
N HIS A 713 15.17 -10.30 22.99
CA HIS A 713 13.95 -10.02 22.22
C HIS A 713 14.12 -10.36 20.73
N ASP A 714 15.21 -9.91 20.11
CA ASP A 714 15.49 -10.18 18.70
C ASP A 714 15.65 -11.68 18.41
N ASN A 715 16.34 -12.41 19.31
CA ASN A 715 16.51 -13.86 19.19
C ASN A 715 15.18 -14.61 19.35
N GLU A 716 14.33 -14.20 20.31
CA GLU A 716 13.00 -14.77 20.51
C GLU A 716 12.12 -14.57 19.27
N LEU A 717 12.04 -13.33 18.78
CA LEU A 717 11.29 -12.98 17.58
C LEU A 717 11.75 -13.80 16.38
N ALA A 718 13.05 -13.80 16.09
CA ALA A 718 13.63 -14.51 14.96
C ALA A 718 13.40 -16.02 15.06
N THR A 719 13.62 -16.62 16.24
CA THR A 719 13.43 -18.06 16.45
C THR A 719 11.98 -18.47 16.20
N LEU A 720 11.02 -17.72 16.73
CA LEU A 720 9.60 -18.01 16.55
C LEU A 720 9.19 -17.91 15.08
N VAL A 721 9.43 -16.77 14.42
CA VAL A 721 8.94 -16.55 13.05
C VAL A 721 9.63 -17.48 12.06
N VAL A 722 10.91 -17.81 12.26
CA VAL A 722 11.61 -18.82 11.45
C VAL A 722 11.02 -20.21 11.67
N GLY A 723 10.61 -20.56 12.90
CA GLY A 723 9.98 -21.85 13.20
C GLY A 723 8.57 -22.02 12.65
N LEU A 724 7.86 -20.91 12.42
CA LEU A 724 6.57 -20.89 11.76
C LEU A 724 6.68 -20.94 10.23
N SER A 725 7.86 -20.65 9.66
CA SER A 725 8.04 -20.41 8.23
C SER A 725 8.44 -21.64 7.42
N ASP A 726 7.97 -21.69 6.18
CA ASP A 726 8.53 -22.57 5.14
C ASP A 726 9.68 -21.85 4.42
N ILE A 727 9.52 -20.54 4.20
CA ILE A 727 10.48 -19.68 3.50
C ILE A 727 10.79 -18.46 4.36
N THR A 728 12.08 -18.23 4.62
CA THR A 728 12.59 -17.04 5.32
C THR A 728 13.38 -16.17 4.34
N ILE A 729 12.98 -14.93 4.17
CA ILE A 729 13.68 -13.91 3.39
C ILE A 729 14.50 -13.05 4.37
N VAL A 730 15.82 -13.05 4.22
CA VAL A 730 16.72 -12.21 5.02
C VAL A 730 17.12 -11.01 4.19
N ASN A 731 16.54 -9.85 4.52
CA ASN A 731 16.77 -8.59 3.86
C ASN A 731 18.00 -7.88 4.43
N ILE A 732 19.00 -7.67 3.58
CA ILE A 732 20.30 -7.08 3.92
C ILE A 732 20.44 -5.75 3.18
N SER A 733 20.39 -4.65 3.93
CA SER A 733 20.62 -3.30 3.41
C SER A 733 22.07 -2.84 3.62
N MET A 734 22.71 -2.34 2.56
CA MET A 734 24.05 -1.71 2.57
C MET A 734 25.27 -2.61 2.89
N GLU A 735 26.45 -2.15 2.48
CA GLU A 735 27.78 -2.75 2.71
C GLU A 735 28.29 -2.57 4.16
N ASN A 736 27.44 -2.34 5.16
CA ASN A 736 27.88 -2.32 6.56
C ASN A 736 28.08 -3.76 7.06
N ALA A 737 29.30 -4.27 6.91
CA ALA A 737 29.67 -5.62 7.29
C ALA A 737 29.36 -5.96 8.76
N THR A 738 29.31 -4.96 9.65
CA THR A 738 29.03 -5.15 11.07
C THR A 738 27.55 -5.45 11.31
N GLU A 739 26.64 -4.63 10.76
CA GLU A 739 25.19 -4.84 10.87
C GLU A 739 24.74 -6.13 10.19
N MET A 740 25.35 -6.45 9.04
CA MET A 740 25.13 -7.71 8.35
C MET A 740 25.52 -8.89 9.24
N LYS A 741 26.75 -8.89 9.78
CA LYS A 741 27.23 -9.97 10.65
C LYS A 741 26.33 -10.20 11.85
N ASP A 742 25.94 -9.12 12.50
CA ASP A 742 25.11 -9.14 13.68
C ASP A 742 23.70 -9.69 13.43
N THR A 743 23.07 -9.28 12.33
CA THR A 743 21.76 -9.78 11.90
C THR A 743 21.83 -11.25 11.54
N LEU A 744 22.88 -11.64 10.80
CA LEU A 744 23.09 -13.02 10.40
C LEU A 744 23.34 -13.94 11.60
N GLN A 745 24.01 -13.47 12.65
CA GLN A 745 24.18 -14.25 13.88
C GLN A 745 22.83 -14.62 14.51
N ILE A 746 21.92 -13.65 14.66
CA ILE A 746 20.56 -13.88 15.20
C ILE A 746 19.82 -14.92 14.34
N VAL A 747 19.87 -14.75 13.02
CA VAL A 747 19.22 -15.64 12.06
C VAL A 747 19.82 -17.05 12.08
N VAL A 748 21.14 -17.18 12.16
CA VAL A 748 21.85 -18.47 12.25
C VAL A 748 21.49 -19.22 13.53
N HIS A 749 21.35 -18.52 14.66
CA HIS A 749 20.86 -19.11 15.91
C HIS A 749 19.44 -19.67 15.75
N ALA A 750 18.53 -18.89 15.17
CA ALA A 750 17.17 -19.35 14.89
C ALA A 750 17.16 -20.62 14.03
N PHE A 751 17.92 -20.67 12.94
CA PHE A 751 18.02 -21.85 12.07
C PHE A 751 18.66 -23.07 12.77
N LEU A 752 19.64 -22.84 13.64
CA LEU A 752 20.26 -23.91 14.42
C LEU A 752 19.24 -24.61 15.33
N HIS A 753 18.37 -23.83 15.98
CA HIS A 753 17.26 -24.35 16.78
C HIS A 753 16.23 -25.11 15.92
N MET A 754 15.92 -24.64 14.71
CA MET A 754 14.97 -25.32 13.83
C MET A 754 15.42 -26.74 13.45
N LYS A 755 16.72 -26.94 13.22
CA LYS A 755 17.25 -28.28 12.94
C LYS A 755 16.96 -29.28 14.06
N GLU A 756 16.91 -28.85 15.31
CA GLU A 756 16.73 -29.74 16.46
C GLU A 756 15.31 -30.23 16.63
N ILE A 757 14.35 -29.39 16.26
CA ILE A 757 12.95 -29.78 16.19
C ILE A 757 12.62 -30.48 14.85
N GLY A 758 13.64 -30.87 14.07
CA GLY A 758 13.51 -31.63 12.84
C GLY A 758 13.07 -30.80 11.62
N LYS A 759 13.03 -29.48 11.73
CA LYS A 759 12.65 -28.58 10.63
C LYS A 759 13.86 -28.12 9.82
N ARG A 760 13.66 -27.93 8.52
CA ARG A 760 14.65 -27.35 7.60
C ARG A 760 13.97 -26.29 6.72
N PRO A 761 13.81 -25.05 7.21
CA PRO A 761 13.23 -23.99 6.40
C PRO A 761 14.14 -23.64 5.21
N CYS A 762 13.55 -23.10 4.15
CA CYS A 762 14.29 -22.51 3.03
C CYS A 762 14.65 -21.06 3.38
N CYS A 763 15.85 -20.60 3.00
CA CYS A 763 16.28 -19.22 3.23
C CYS A 763 16.72 -18.54 1.93
N HIS A 764 16.26 -17.31 1.71
CA HIS A 764 16.70 -16.43 0.63
C HIS A 764 17.33 -15.16 1.21
N PHE A 765 18.48 -14.74 0.69
CA PHE A 765 19.11 -13.46 1.05
C PHE A 765 18.84 -12.42 -0.02
N VAL A 766 18.35 -11.26 0.38
CA VAL A 766 18.08 -10.12 -0.50
C VAL A 766 19.05 -9.00 -0.15
N HIS A 767 20.00 -8.73 -1.05
CA HIS A 767 20.97 -7.65 -0.93
C HIS A 767 20.44 -6.41 -1.64
N GLN A 768 20.08 -5.38 -0.88
CA GLN A 768 19.55 -4.12 -1.43
C GLN A 768 20.66 -3.12 -1.79
N ASN A 769 20.36 -2.25 -2.75
CA ASN A 769 21.22 -1.15 -3.23
C ASN A 769 22.51 -1.61 -3.93
N THR A 770 22.47 -2.72 -4.67
CA THR A 770 23.65 -3.24 -5.39
C THR A 770 23.81 -2.57 -6.75
N ALA A 771 25.02 -2.12 -7.11
CA ALA A 771 25.28 -1.47 -8.40
C ALA A 771 25.35 -2.47 -9.59
N GLU A 772 24.69 -2.15 -10.70
CA GLU A 772 24.44 -3.06 -11.85
C GLU A 772 25.68 -3.49 -12.67
N VAL A 773 26.82 -2.80 -12.58
CA VAL A 773 27.79 -2.78 -13.70
C VAL A 773 28.85 -3.91 -13.69
N ALA A 774 28.96 -4.76 -12.65
CA ALA A 774 30.04 -5.76 -12.56
C ALA A 774 29.58 -7.14 -12.02
N VAL A 775 28.47 -7.65 -12.54
CA VAL A 775 27.58 -8.56 -11.81
C VAL A 775 27.92 -10.06 -11.90
N HIS A 776 28.45 -10.63 -12.98
CA HIS A 776 28.53 -12.11 -13.04
C HIS A 776 29.78 -12.73 -12.39
N GLU A 777 30.99 -12.27 -12.71
CA GLU A 777 32.23 -12.85 -12.14
C GLU A 777 32.50 -12.38 -10.70
N LYS A 778 32.18 -11.12 -10.38
CA LYS A 778 32.38 -10.56 -9.03
C LYS A 778 31.43 -11.19 -8.01
N LYS A 779 30.16 -11.46 -8.40
CA LYS A 779 29.18 -12.13 -7.54
C LYS A 779 29.57 -13.56 -7.17
N ALA A 780 30.19 -14.35 -8.06
CA ALA A 780 30.56 -15.73 -7.71
C ALA A 780 31.57 -15.81 -6.56
N ARG A 781 32.58 -14.92 -6.58
CA ARG A 781 33.56 -14.80 -5.48
C ARG A 781 32.91 -14.27 -4.19
N GLU A 782 32.08 -13.24 -4.29
CA GLU A 782 31.37 -12.65 -3.16
C GLU A 782 30.42 -13.67 -2.51
N ARG A 783 29.65 -14.43 -3.30
CA ARG A 783 28.77 -15.52 -2.82
C ARG A 783 29.55 -16.61 -2.08
N LYS A 784 30.72 -17.00 -2.59
CA LYS A 784 31.59 -17.99 -1.93
C LYS A 784 32.15 -17.47 -0.60
N MET A 785 32.58 -16.21 -0.55
CA MET A 785 33.03 -15.55 0.68
C MET A 785 31.88 -15.43 1.69
N PHE A 786 30.68 -15.10 1.22
CA PHE A 786 29.49 -15.00 2.05
C PHE A 786 29.11 -16.34 2.68
N LEU A 787 29.10 -17.44 1.92
CA LEU A 787 28.86 -18.77 2.49
C LEU A 787 29.92 -19.14 3.53
N GLN A 788 31.19 -18.81 3.29
CA GLN A 788 32.24 -19.07 4.27
C GLN A 788 31.97 -18.32 5.60
N GLN A 789 31.52 -17.07 5.52
CA GLN A 789 31.13 -16.30 6.71
C GLN A 789 29.94 -16.95 7.43
N LEU A 790 28.93 -17.44 6.70
CA LEU A 790 27.80 -18.16 7.27
C LEU A 790 28.24 -19.46 7.97
N ASP A 791 29.17 -20.21 7.37
CA ASP A 791 29.75 -21.42 7.98
C ASP A 791 30.49 -21.08 9.27
N GLU A 792 31.28 -20.01 9.29
CA GLU A 792 31.99 -19.53 10.49
C GLU A 792 31.03 -19.12 11.61
N MET A 793 29.97 -18.38 11.27
CA MET A 793 28.92 -17.99 12.23
C MET A 793 28.16 -19.21 12.76
N THR A 794 27.85 -20.18 11.89
CA THR A 794 27.18 -21.43 12.27
C THR A 794 28.01 -22.25 13.25
N GLN A 795 29.33 -22.34 13.02
CA GLN A 795 30.24 -22.99 13.94
C GLN A 795 30.34 -22.26 15.27
N ALA A 796 30.34 -20.93 15.27
CA ALA A 796 30.37 -20.13 16.49
C ALA A 796 29.08 -20.32 17.32
N ALA A 797 27.91 -20.22 16.68
CA ALA A 797 26.61 -20.46 17.32
C ALA A 797 26.52 -21.88 17.90
N ALA A 798 26.93 -22.90 17.13
CA ALA A 798 26.95 -24.29 17.60
C ALA A 798 27.87 -24.50 18.81
N LYS A 799 29.01 -23.79 18.88
CA LYS A 799 29.92 -23.84 20.03
C LYS A 799 29.30 -23.16 21.26
N MET A 800 28.68 -21.98 21.09
CA MET A 800 28.03 -21.25 22.18
C MET A 800 26.91 -22.09 22.82
N GLU A 801 26.17 -22.83 22.02
CA GLU A 801 25.10 -23.71 22.50
C GLU A 801 25.57 -25.11 22.93
N LYS A 802 26.87 -25.41 22.84
CA LYS A 802 27.49 -26.71 23.18
C LYS A 802 27.01 -27.88 22.31
N ARG A 803 26.78 -27.65 21.01
CA ARG A 803 26.13 -28.60 20.07
C ARG A 803 27.03 -29.15 18.96
N GLY A 804 28.34 -29.30 19.26
CA GLY A 804 29.34 -29.92 18.38
C GLY A 804 30.13 -28.93 17.49
N ASN A 805 31.31 -29.36 17.02
CA ASN A 805 32.36 -28.45 16.51
C ASN A 805 32.47 -28.30 14.98
N LYS A 806 31.62 -28.95 14.17
CA LYS A 806 31.72 -28.95 12.69
C LYS A 806 30.34 -28.96 12.00
N LYS A 807 29.56 -27.89 12.15
CA LYS A 807 28.32 -27.67 11.37
C LYS A 807 28.58 -26.60 10.30
N LYS A 808 28.20 -26.88 9.06
CA LYS A 808 28.09 -25.90 7.98
C LYS A 808 26.68 -25.31 7.95
N PHE A 809 26.53 -24.14 7.33
CA PHE A 809 25.22 -23.49 7.16
C PHE A 809 24.25 -24.37 6.36
N THR A 810 24.73 -25.06 5.33
CA THR A 810 23.93 -26.01 4.55
C THR A 810 23.57 -27.29 5.31
N ASP A 811 24.17 -27.54 6.49
CA ASP A 811 23.77 -28.66 7.33
C ASP A 811 22.50 -28.35 8.13
N ILE A 812 22.19 -27.07 8.35
CA ILE A 812 21.10 -26.61 9.21
C ILE A 812 19.84 -26.18 8.45
N LEU A 813 19.95 -25.79 7.18
CA LEU A 813 18.81 -25.41 6.34
C LEU A 813 19.04 -25.72 4.86
N GLU A 814 17.98 -25.63 4.05
CA GLU A 814 18.09 -25.75 2.60
C GLU A 814 18.54 -24.42 1.98
N TYR A 815 19.76 -24.40 1.47
CA TYR A 815 20.37 -23.21 0.87
C TYR A 815 21.19 -23.58 -0.37
N LYS A 816 20.86 -22.97 -1.51
CA LYS A 816 21.64 -23.06 -2.75
C LYS A 816 22.33 -21.73 -2.99
N ILE A 817 23.66 -21.76 -3.05
CA ILE A 817 24.48 -20.57 -3.32
C ILE A 817 24.00 -19.88 -4.61
N ASP A 818 23.75 -20.68 -5.65
CA ASP A 818 23.14 -20.24 -6.88
C ASP A 818 21.63 -20.41 -6.77
N GLY A 819 20.90 -19.28 -6.72
CA GLY A 819 19.43 -19.23 -6.64
C GLY A 819 18.87 -18.54 -5.38
N ASN A 820 19.54 -18.65 -4.23
CA ASN A 820 19.04 -18.10 -2.96
C ASN A 820 19.65 -16.75 -2.55
N ASN A 821 20.39 -16.08 -3.45
CA ASN A 821 20.96 -14.74 -3.19
C ASN A 821 20.51 -13.78 -4.29
N TRP A 822 19.71 -12.79 -3.93
CA TRP A 822 19.13 -11.80 -4.84
C TRP A 822 19.84 -10.46 -4.61
N TYR A 823 20.16 -9.77 -5.69
CA TYR A 823 20.91 -8.51 -5.66
C TYR A 823 20.08 -7.46 -6.38
N ILE A 824 19.49 -6.55 -5.62
CA ILE A 824 18.42 -5.67 -6.09
C ILE A 824 18.94 -4.22 -6.03
N PRO A 825 18.70 -3.40 -7.07
CA PRO A 825 19.12 -2.00 -7.05
C PRO A 825 18.35 -1.20 -5.99
N GLY A 826 18.66 0.08 -5.84
CA GLY A 826 17.92 0.94 -4.92
C GLY A 826 16.50 1.24 -5.40
N LEU A 827 15.57 1.41 -4.46
CA LEU A 827 14.14 1.64 -4.73
C LEU A 827 13.88 2.88 -5.60
N TRP A 828 14.61 3.97 -5.38
CA TRP A 828 14.38 5.24 -6.06
C TRP A 828 15.42 5.47 -7.17
N LEU A 829 14.97 5.88 -8.35
CA LEU A 829 15.83 6.36 -9.42
C LEU A 829 16.12 7.85 -9.23
N GLY A 830 17.04 8.16 -8.32
CA GLY A 830 17.38 9.51 -7.88
C GLY A 830 16.88 9.81 -6.46
N THR A 831 16.80 11.10 -6.10
CA THR A 831 16.43 11.51 -4.74
C THR A 831 14.94 11.89 -4.65
N PRO A 832 14.16 11.33 -3.72
CA PRO A 832 12.80 11.80 -3.41
C PRO A 832 12.74 13.33 -3.13
N PRO A 833 11.57 13.99 -3.26
CA PRO A 833 10.25 13.41 -3.54
C PRO A 833 9.86 13.29 -5.02
N MET A 834 10.62 13.92 -5.91
CA MET A 834 10.35 13.92 -7.35
C MET A 834 11.05 12.75 -8.10
N ALA A 835 11.67 11.82 -7.38
CA ALA A 835 12.24 10.62 -7.99
C ALA A 835 11.14 9.56 -8.24
N PRO A 836 11.10 8.93 -9.42
CA PRO A 836 10.28 7.74 -9.64
C PRO A 836 10.93 6.51 -9.00
N VAL A 837 10.13 5.46 -8.79
CA VAL A 837 10.67 4.12 -8.45
C VAL A 837 11.53 3.59 -9.61
N ASN A 838 12.63 2.94 -9.25
CA ASN A 838 13.55 2.30 -10.18
C ASN A 838 12.91 1.05 -10.81
N THR A 839 12.85 1.00 -12.14
CA THR A 839 12.28 -0.15 -12.86
C THR A 839 13.05 -1.44 -12.61
N GLY A 840 14.38 -1.37 -12.48
CA GLY A 840 15.21 -2.52 -12.15
C GLY A 840 14.90 -3.10 -10.77
N TYR A 841 14.43 -2.28 -9.81
CA TYR A 841 13.98 -2.79 -8.50
C TYR A 841 12.76 -3.71 -8.68
N SER A 842 11.79 -3.26 -9.47
CA SER A 842 10.56 -4.01 -9.72
C SER A 842 10.78 -5.26 -10.58
N GLU A 843 11.70 -5.21 -11.54
CA GLU A 843 12.00 -6.31 -12.46
C GLU A 843 12.83 -7.42 -11.81
N GLU A 844 13.76 -7.09 -10.90
CA GLU A 844 14.54 -8.09 -10.15
C GLU A 844 13.74 -8.76 -9.03
N LEU A 845 12.64 -8.13 -8.57
CA LEU A 845 11.77 -8.68 -7.53
C LEU A 845 10.74 -9.70 -8.04
N VAL A 846 10.79 -10.01 -9.34
CA VAL A 846 9.97 -11.02 -9.96
C VAL A 846 10.39 -12.38 -9.41
N ILE A 847 9.63 -12.89 -8.44
CA ILE A 847 9.92 -14.19 -7.84
C ILE A 847 9.77 -15.28 -8.91
N PRO A 848 10.84 -16.02 -9.26
CA PRO A 848 10.69 -17.23 -10.06
C PRO A 848 9.80 -18.20 -9.30
N SER A 849 8.85 -18.81 -9.98
CA SER A 849 7.98 -19.82 -9.38
C SER A 849 8.79 -20.91 -8.67
N ASP A 850 9.92 -21.30 -9.25
CA ASP A 850 10.91 -22.22 -8.69
C ASP A 850 11.49 -21.81 -7.32
N ALA A 851 11.56 -20.51 -7.02
CA ALA A 851 12.06 -20.01 -5.73
C ALA A 851 11.03 -20.12 -4.59
N LEU A 852 9.74 -20.10 -4.94
CA LEU A 852 8.64 -20.42 -4.02
C LEU A 852 8.32 -21.91 -4.02
N ASN A 853 8.60 -22.62 -5.12
CA ASN A 853 8.53 -24.08 -5.27
C ASN A 853 9.81 -24.73 -4.74
N ALA A 854 10.14 -24.48 -3.47
CA ALA A 854 11.05 -25.41 -2.82
C ALA A 854 10.35 -26.78 -2.79
N SER A 855 11.06 -27.86 -3.15
CA SER A 855 10.55 -29.25 -3.14
C SER A 855 10.28 -29.79 -1.71
N LEU A 856 9.94 -28.88 -0.79
CA LEU A 856 9.78 -29.11 0.63
C LEU A 856 8.38 -29.65 0.89
N ALA A 857 8.29 -30.63 1.79
CA ALA A 857 7.04 -30.89 2.49
C ALA A 857 6.66 -29.59 3.23
N LEU A 858 5.39 -29.18 3.14
CA LEU A 858 4.87 -28.05 3.93
C LEU A 858 5.19 -28.32 5.41
N ASN A 859 5.92 -27.42 6.09
CA ASN A 859 6.18 -27.57 7.53
C ASN A 859 4.86 -27.49 8.32
N ASN A 860 3.85 -26.83 7.76
CA ASN A 860 2.49 -26.72 8.28
C ASN A 860 1.51 -26.95 7.13
N SER A 861 0.99 -28.17 6.96
CA SER A 861 0.19 -28.51 5.77
C SER A 861 -1.24 -27.94 5.81
N ASN A 862 -1.68 -27.40 6.95
CA ASN A 862 -2.96 -26.71 7.12
C ASN A 862 -2.93 -25.77 8.36
N PRO A 863 -3.89 -24.83 8.51
CA PRO A 863 -3.92 -23.92 9.66
C PRO A 863 -4.06 -24.62 11.02
N SER A 864 -4.58 -25.85 11.09
CA SER A 864 -4.63 -26.63 12.34
C SER A 864 -3.22 -27.08 12.76
N GLU A 865 -2.42 -27.60 11.83
CA GLU A 865 -1.01 -27.93 12.08
C GLU A 865 -0.18 -26.68 12.37
N PHE A 866 -0.48 -25.56 11.71
CA PHE A 866 0.14 -24.28 12.05
C PHE A 866 -0.16 -23.88 13.50
N ILE A 867 -1.39 -24.07 13.99
CA ILE A 867 -1.76 -23.81 15.39
C ILE A 867 -0.98 -24.71 16.35
N ASP A 868 -0.84 -26.00 16.03
CA ASP A 868 -0.11 -26.93 16.89
C ASP A 868 1.38 -26.58 16.93
N CYS A 869 1.97 -26.30 15.76
CA CYS A 869 3.32 -25.77 15.65
C CYS A 869 3.48 -24.48 16.46
N PHE A 870 2.56 -23.54 16.30
CA PHE A 870 2.56 -22.24 16.97
C PHE A 870 2.44 -22.34 18.48
N LYS A 871 1.63 -23.28 19.00
CA LYS A 871 1.55 -23.54 20.44
C LYS A 871 2.78 -24.24 20.99
N SER A 872 3.50 -24.99 20.16
CA SER A 872 4.70 -25.74 20.55
C SER A 872 5.99 -24.91 20.47
N SER A 873 6.01 -23.89 19.60
CA SER A 873 7.11 -22.95 19.39
C SER A 873 7.06 -21.83 20.43
#